data_AF-A0A813A340-F1
#
_entry.id   AF-A0A813A340-F1
#
_cell.length_a   1.000
_cell.length_b   1.000
_cell.length_c   1.000
_cell.angle_alpha   90.00
_cell.angle_beta   90.00
_cell.angle_gamma   90.00
#
_symmetry.space_group_name_H-M   'P 1'
#
loop_
_entity.id
_entity.type
_entity.pdbx_description
1 polymer ?
#
loop_
_entity_poly.entity_id
_entity_poly.type
_entity_poly.pdbx_seq_one_letter_code
_entity_poly.pdbx_strand_id
1 'polypeptide(L)'
;MLGEGLSWERDGADWPNREASRFVTAPYPAAGRLTWHLQELGAAHAPALLLLHGTGASSHSFRDLAPALAARFRVLVPDLPGHGFTALPPLRGLSLAAMARGLAALLTRLDAGASGGPALVAGHSAGAAILAQLCLDNRLSPAALIGLNAALLPYPGAANPLFGPAMRLAVWNPLAPRLFAARAGAGMLERLLAATGSSIDARGRALYRRLARNPRHVGAALGMMAGWELEPLYHALPRLPVPLVLLVGGADRAIRPYQARRVQAQVPGSELRLFEGLGHLAHEEAPAETAAAIVEAFAMRAMDISGRGGALPAETGGAADAGRPHAVVIGSGFGGLAAAVRLGARGYRVTVLEKLEQPGGRACAFRQDGFVFDAGPTIVTAPFLFEELWALCGQRLADTVELRPLDPFYRIRFADGAHFDYSGDPARMRAEVARFAPGDVAGYERFMRESETVFRIGFEELGHLPFQRLSDMLRVLPDLLRLGGHRSVYRSVARHIRDPRLRVVFSFHPLLIGGNPFAVTSVYTLINHLERKWGVHFAMGGTNALVRGLAALIAGQGSRIRCNAEVAEILHDGRRATGVRLADGERLAAAVVVSNADTAWTYKHLLPGLKRRRWGDRRLARARYSNGLFVWYFGTDRRYEAVPHHSILLGPRYRGLIDDIFRAKRLADDFSLYLHRPTATDPGLAPPGCDAFYLLSPVPNLDGATDWAEAAEPYRQRLQAHLEATLLPGLGAALVSQRVQTPADFETRLLSYRGAGFGLEPVLTQSAWFRPHNASEELERLYIVGAGTHPGAGLPGVLSSARILDQVAMLARAADRSACRALIRGGSRSFFLASLLLPEQVRAPAYALYAFCRLADDEVDGQSGGGASGAAGGLAAVERLRERLERVYAGRPGAIAADRAFAEVVDRHAIPRALPEALIEGFAWDAAGRRYESLSEVRAYGVRVAGSVGAMMALLMGARAPEAVGRACDLG
;
A
#
# COMPACT_ATOMS: atom_id res chain seq x y z
N MET A 1 8.58 27.20 45.60
CA MET A 1 9.84 27.78 46.13
C MET A 1 11.01 26.82 45.86
N LEU A 2 11.48 26.71 44.62
CA LEU A 2 12.57 25.81 44.19
C LEU A 2 13.88 26.60 43.91
N GLY A 3 14.33 27.47 44.82
CA GLY A 3 15.58 28.25 44.64
C GLY A 3 15.65 29.13 43.39
N GLU A 4 16.78 29.81 43.16
CA GLU A 4 17.05 30.48 41.89
C GLU A 4 17.43 29.47 40.80
N GLY A 5 16.97 29.72 39.56
CA GLY A 5 17.38 28.93 38.40
C GLY A 5 18.83 29.20 37.99
N LEU A 6 19.30 28.51 36.96
CA LEU A 6 20.58 28.88 36.34
C LEU A 6 20.47 30.29 35.74
N SER A 7 21.52 31.08 35.92
CA SER A 7 21.65 32.41 35.35
C SER A 7 22.46 32.33 34.06
N TRP A 8 21.94 32.86 32.96
CA TRP A 8 22.65 32.84 31.67
C TRP A 8 23.99 33.60 31.73
N GLU A 9 24.05 34.71 32.45
CA GLU A 9 25.28 35.51 32.58
C GLU A 9 26.36 34.78 33.38
N ARG A 10 25.99 34.13 34.49
CA ARG A 10 26.95 33.44 35.38
C ARG A 10 27.22 32.01 34.95
N ASP A 11 26.16 31.24 34.79
CA ASP A 11 26.22 29.79 34.57
C ASP A 11 26.26 29.44 33.07
N GLY A 12 25.95 30.40 32.20
CA GLY A 12 25.99 30.26 30.74
C GLY A 12 27.31 30.70 30.10
N ALA A 13 28.27 31.23 30.86
CA ALA A 13 29.51 31.81 30.34
C ALA A 13 30.37 30.83 29.52
N ASP A 14 30.49 29.58 29.99
CA ASP A 14 31.22 28.48 29.33
C ASP A 14 30.26 27.44 28.73
N TRP A 15 28.98 27.80 28.56
CA TRP A 15 27.99 26.88 28.01
C TRP A 15 28.32 26.58 26.54
N PRO A 16 28.24 25.31 26.09
CA PRO A 16 28.55 24.97 24.71
C PRO A 16 27.63 25.71 23.73
N ASN A 17 28.16 26.11 22.57
CA ASN A 17 27.45 26.85 21.52
C ASN A 17 26.73 28.11 22.06
N ARG A 18 27.38 28.83 22.97
CA ARG A 18 26.81 30.00 23.66
C ARG A 18 26.34 31.07 22.68
N GLU A 19 27.14 31.32 21.66
CA GLU A 19 26.91 32.28 20.58
C GLU A 19 25.65 31.96 19.75
N ALA A 20 25.23 30.69 19.72
CA ALA A 20 24.02 30.25 19.04
C ALA A 20 22.75 30.41 19.90
N SER A 21 22.88 30.85 21.16
CA SER A 21 21.78 30.87 22.13
C SER A 21 20.95 32.15 22.07
N ARG A 22 19.62 31.99 22.19
CA ARG A 22 18.67 33.09 22.38
C ARG A 22 17.51 32.69 23.27
N PHE A 23 16.80 33.69 23.79
CA PHE A 23 15.62 33.49 24.63
C PHE A 23 14.35 33.89 23.89
N VAL A 24 13.40 32.96 23.81
CA VAL A 24 12.15 33.14 23.06
C VAL A 24 10.96 32.90 23.98
N THR A 25 10.09 33.90 24.12
CA THR A 25 8.86 33.76 24.91
C THR A 25 7.70 33.32 24.01
N ALA A 26 7.13 32.16 24.30
CA ALA A 26 6.00 31.59 23.57
C ALA A 26 4.83 31.25 24.51
N PRO A 27 3.59 31.12 24.01
CA PRO A 27 2.47 30.60 24.79
C PRO A 27 2.78 29.21 25.37
N TYR A 28 2.35 28.94 26.60
CA TYR A 28 2.59 27.65 27.24
C TYR A 28 1.41 27.20 28.11
N PRO A 29 0.97 25.92 28.00
CA PRO A 29 -0.12 25.40 28.83
C PRO A 29 0.16 25.56 30.32
N ALA A 30 -0.85 25.93 31.11
CA ALA A 30 -0.78 26.15 32.55
C ALA A 30 0.07 27.32 33.08
N ALA A 31 1.00 27.88 32.28
CA ALA A 31 1.82 29.04 32.63
C ALA A 31 1.43 30.33 31.88
N GLY A 32 0.57 30.23 30.85
CA GLY A 32 0.20 31.34 29.98
C GLY A 32 1.30 31.63 28.96
N ARG A 33 2.49 32.02 29.42
CA ARG A 33 3.71 32.20 28.60
C ARG A 33 4.90 31.56 29.28
N LEU A 34 5.84 31.05 28.48
CA LEU A 34 7.11 30.49 28.95
C LEU A 34 8.26 31.09 28.13
N THR A 35 9.33 31.50 28.81
CA THR A 35 10.58 31.90 28.17
C THR A 35 11.47 30.69 28.00
N TRP A 36 11.73 30.33 26.76
CA TRP A 36 12.55 29.21 26.32
C TRP A 36 13.97 29.68 26.06
N HIS A 37 14.95 28.92 26.51
CA HIS A 37 16.30 28.95 25.95
C HIS A 37 16.33 28.07 24.69
N LEU A 38 16.90 28.60 23.62
CA LEU A 38 16.99 27.95 22.32
C LEU A 38 18.37 28.21 21.73
N GLN A 39 19.06 27.15 21.30
CA GLN A 39 20.21 27.27 20.41
C GLN A 39 19.77 27.10 18.96
N GLU A 40 20.32 27.93 18.08
CA GLU A 40 20.09 27.87 16.64
C GLU A 40 21.42 27.93 15.89
N LEU A 41 21.76 26.86 15.18
CA LEU A 41 23.00 26.72 14.44
C LEU A 41 22.71 26.46 12.96
N GLY A 42 23.66 26.78 12.09
CA GLY A 42 23.56 26.55 10.65
C GLY A 42 22.87 27.68 9.90
N ALA A 43 22.79 27.55 8.57
CA ALA A 43 22.25 28.60 7.72
C ALA A 43 20.72 28.69 7.84
N ALA A 44 20.16 29.90 7.93
CA ALA A 44 18.72 30.12 8.10
C ALA A 44 17.85 29.53 6.96
N HIS A 45 18.43 29.35 5.77
CA HIS A 45 17.76 28.78 4.59
C HIS A 45 17.89 27.25 4.47
N ALA A 46 18.73 26.61 5.31
CA ALA A 46 18.87 25.16 5.30
C ALA A 46 17.62 24.49 5.89
N PRO A 47 17.33 23.22 5.53
CA PRO A 47 16.22 22.48 6.12
C PRO A 47 16.30 22.47 7.65
N ALA A 48 15.18 22.77 8.30
CA ALA A 48 15.16 22.85 9.77
C ALA A 48 15.16 21.45 10.40
N LEU A 49 16.05 21.23 11.37
CA LEU A 49 16.14 20.02 12.19
C LEU A 49 15.96 20.40 13.67
N LEU A 50 14.93 19.85 14.31
CA LEU A 50 14.71 20.04 15.75
C LEU A 50 15.36 18.92 16.55
N LEU A 51 16.23 19.25 17.52
CA LEU A 51 16.81 18.32 18.47
C LEU A 51 16.22 18.53 19.87
N LEU A 52 15.72 17.47 20.49
CA LEU A 52 15.11 17.52 21.82
C LEU A 52 15.83 16.58 22.80
N HIS A 53 16.32 17.13 23.91
CA HIS A 53 17.15 16.38 24.85
C HIS A 53 16.31 15.49 25.78
N GLY A 54 16.96 14.53 26.45
CA GLY A 54 16.33 13.67 27.45
C GLY A 54 16.14 14.31 28.83
N THR A 55 15.47 13.60 29.74
CA THR A 55 15.22 14.04 31.11
C THR A 55 16.52 14.32 31.86
N GLY A 56 16.60 15.46 32.57
CA GLY A 56 17.81 15.82 33.34
C GLY A 56 19.01 16.27 32.50
N ALA A 57 18.85 16.35 31.17
CA ALA A 57 19.78 17.00 30.27
C ALA A 57 19.29 18.41 29.87
N SER A 58 19.99 19.04 28.94
CA SER A 58 19.58 20.28 28.27
C SER A 58 20.28 20.36 26.91
N SER A 59 20.21 21.49 26.20
CA SER A 59 20.91 21.75 24.93
C SER A 59 22.37 21.30 24.89
N HIS A 60 23.06 21.27 26.03
CA HIS A 60 24.44 20.79 26.13
C HIS A 60 24.67 19.32 25.73
N SER A 61 23.65 18.45 25.80
CA SER A 61 23.81 17.05 25.37
C SER A 61 24.02 16.95 23.85
N PHE A 62 23.72 18.01 23.10
CA PHE A 62 24.00 18.11 21.67
C PHE A 62 25.21 18.99 21.36
N ARG A 63 26.07 19.29 22.34
CA ARG A 63 27.21 20.22 22.18
C ARG A 63 28.08 19.94 20.95
N ASP A 64 28.35 18.66 20.68
CA ASP A 64 29.22 18.22 19.58
C ASP A 64 28.40 17.74 18.37
N LEU A 65 27.17 17.26 18.60
CA LEU A 65 26.27 16.80 17.54
C LEU A 65 25.65 17.96 16.74
N ALA A 66 25.20 19.02 17.41
CA ALA A 66 24.53 20.14 16.76
C ALA A 66 25.45 20.88 15.77
N PRO A 67 26.73 21.19 16.10
CA PRO A 67 27.67 21.74 15.11
C PRO A 67 27.92 20.80 13.92
N ALA A 68 28.03 19.49 14.15
CA ALA A 68 28.22 18.51 13.08
C ALA A 68 27.03 18.48 12.10
N LEU A 69 25.81 18.67 12.61
CA LEU A 69 24.58 18.73 11.80
C LEU A 69 24.35 20.12 11.16
N ALA A 70 24.87 21.19 11.76
CA ALA A 70 24.73 22.57 11.27
C ALA A 70 25.35 22.80 9.88
N ALA A 71 26.26 21.91 9.45
CA ALA A 71 26.79 21.91 8.09
C ALA A 71 25.73 21.64 7.01
N ARG A 72 24.60 20.99 7.36
CA ARG A 72 23.53 20.60 6.42
C ARG A 72 22.14 21.06 6.82
N PHE A 73 21.94 21.41 8.09
CA PHE A 73 20.65 21.78 8.63
C PHE A 73 20.68 23.13 9.34
N ARG A 74 19.53 23.78 9.40
CA ARG A 74 19.23 24.78 10.42
C ARG A 74 18.82 24.04 11.69
N VAL A 75 19.74 23.87 12.63
CA VAL A 75 19.54 23.05 13.82
C VAL A 75 18.94 23.88 14.95
N LEU A 76 17.77 23.49 15.43
CA LEU A 76 17.07 24.11 16.55
C LEU A 76 17.18 23.20 17.78
N VAL A 77 17.70 23.70 18.89
CA VAL A 77 17.91 22.93 20.12
C VAL A 77 17.35 23.70 21.33
N PRO A 78 16.04 23.57 21.63
CA PRO A 78 15.46 24.18 22.82
C PRO A 78 15.78 23.37 24.09
N ASP A 79 15.97 24.09 25.20
CA ASP A 79 15.92 23.50 26.54
C ASP A 79 14.45 23.21 26.89
N LEU A 80 14.13 22.00 27.33
CA LEU A 80 12.81 21.59 27.76
C LEU A 80 12.31 22.45 28.95
N PRO A 81 10.98 22.54 29.16
CA PRO A 81 10.40 23.33 30.25
C PRO A 81 11.01 22.99 31.61
N GLY A 82 11.55 23.99 32.30
CA GLY A 82 12.26 23.86 33.58
C GLY A 82 13.66 23.24 33.54
N HIS A 83 14.14 22.83 32.36
CA HIS A 83 15.48 22.30 32.16
C HIS A 83 16.43 23.42 31.69
N GLY A 84 17.73 23.23 31.94
CA GLY A 84 18.78 24.21 31.69
C GLY A 84 18.37 25.65 32.03
N PHE A 85 18.27 26.50 31.01
CA PHE A 85 17.93 27.92 31.13
C PHE A 85 16.48 28.26 30.75
N THR A 86 15.68 27.27 30.33
CA THR A 86 14.24 27.49 30.10
C THR A 86 13.49 27.64 31.42
N ALA A 87 12.55 28.58 31.45
CA ALA A 87 11.72 28.81 32.63
C ALA A 87 10.97 27.53 33.07
N LEU A 88 10.85 27.33 34.38
CA LEU A 88 10.05 26.27 34.99
C LEU A 88 8.56 26.65 35.03
N PRO A 89 7.67 25.93 34.33
CA PRO A 89 6.22 26.08 34.49
C PRO A 89 5.73 25.41 35.79
N PRO A 90 4.45 25.62 36.18
CA PRO A 90 3.83 24.83 37.25
C PRO A 90 3.87 23.32 36.97
N LEU A 91 3.81 22.47 38.01
CA LEU A 91 3.95 21.00 37.88
C LEU A 91 3.01 20.38 36.83
N ARG A 92 1.74 20.83 36.76
CA ARG A 92 0.77 20.37 35.74
C ARG A 92 1.22 20.66 34.29
N GLY A 93 2.11 21.63 34.12
CA GLY A 93 2.73 21.98 32.85
C GLY A 93 3.93 21.09 32.47
N LEU A 94 4.35 20.15 33.31
CA LEU A 94 5.45 19.21 33.02
C LEU A 94 4.98 17.84 32.49
N SER A 95 3.67 17.67 32.25
CA SER A 95 3.15 16.45 31.62
C SER A 95 3.57 16.35 30.16
N LEU A 96 3.66 15.12 29.64
CA LEU A 96 4.02 14.83 28.25
C LEU A 96 3.20 15.67 27.25
N ALA A 97 1.87 15.69 27.41
CA ALA A 97 0.97 16.42 26.53
C ALA A 97 1.10 17.96 26.67
N ALA A 98 1.38 18.48 27.87
CA ALA A 98 1.60 19.92 28.05
C ALA A 98 2.91 20.37 27.41
N MET A 99 3.98 19.59 27.55
CA MET A 99 5.27 19.84 26.92
C MET A 99 5.17 19.77 25.39
N ALA A 100 4.49 18.78 24.83
CA ALA A 100 4.25 18.68 23.38
C ALA A 100 3.50 19.92 22.85
N ARG A 101 2.39 20.32 23.50
CA ARG A 101 1.66 21.55 23.11
C ARG A 101 2.49 22.82 23.26
N GLY A 102 3.31 22.92 24.31
CA GLY A 102 4.22 24.04 24.50
C GLY A 102 5.29 24.12 23.40
N LEU A 103 5.84 22.97 23.00
CA LEU A 103 6.81 22.88 21.91
C LEU A 103 6.17 23.28 20.57
N ALA A 104 4.94 22.84 20.29
CA ALA A 104 4.18 23.28 19.12
C ALA A 104 4.06 24.81 19.06
N ALA A 105 3.69 25.44 20.18
CA ALA A 105 3.55 26.89 20.27
C ALA A 105 4.89 27.63 20.10
N LEU A 106 6.00 27.05 20.59
CA LEU A 106 7.34 27.57 20.32
C LEU A 106 7.65 27.51 18.82
N LEU A 107 7.46 26.36 18.17
CA LEU A 107 7.72 26.21 16.73
C LEU A 107 6.89 27.18 15.89
N THR A 108 5.59 27.32 16.17
CA THR A 108 4.74 28.33 15.51
C THR A 108 5.29 29.74 15.66
N ARG A 109 5.88 30.07 16.82
CA ARG A 109 6.49 31.39 17.06
C ARG A 109 7.79 31.60 16.28
N LEU A 110 8.53 30.52 16.02
CA LEU A 110 9.78 30.52 15.24
C LEU A 110 9.53 30.52 13.72
N ASP A 111 8.43 29.91 13.26
CA ASP A 111 8.07 29.72 11.84
C ASP A 111 7.13 30.78 11.26
N ALA A 112 6.88 31.88 11.96
CA ALA A 112 6.00 32.99 11.52
C ALA A 112 6.48 33.74 10.24
N GLY A 113 7.37 33.15 9.44
CA GLY A 113 7.85 33.63 8.13
C GLY A 113 8.31 32.53 7.15
N ALA A 114 8.15 31.23 7.45
CA ALA A 114 8.56 30.13 6.55
C ALA A 114 7.53 28.99 6.54
N SER A 115 6.98 28.68 5.37
CA SER A 115 5.99 27.64 5.14
C SER A 115 6.61 26.24 5.26
N GLY A 116 6.44 25.54 6.39
CA GLY A 116 6.67 24.08 6.44
C GLY A 116 6.96 23.40 7.78
N GLY A 117 7.36 24.11 8.84
CA GLY A 117 7.84 23.46 10.07
C GLY A 117 9.20 22.74 9.90
N PRO A 118 9.76 22.13 10.97
CA PRO A 118 10.96 21.29 10.89
C PRO A 118 10.83 20.16 9.87
N ALA A 119 11.79 20.07 8.93
CA ALA A 119 11.85 19.00 7.94
C ALA A 119 12.13 17.64 8.58
N LEU A 120 12.89 17.62 9.69
CA LEU A 120 13.22 16.42 10.45
C LEU A 120 13.22 16.76 11.95
N VAL A 121 12.92 15.77 12.78
CA VAL A 121 13.06 15.91 14.24
C VAL A 121 13.82 14.73 14.82
N ALA A 122 14.66 15.00 15.83
CA ALA A 122 15.34 13.97 16.59
C ALA A 122 15.21 14.22 18.09
N GLY A 123 14.91 13.18 18.86
CA GLY A 123 14.76 13.27 20.31
C GLY A 123 15.60 12.23 21.02
N HIS A 124 16.30 12.63 22.08
CA HIS A 124 16.99 11.70 22.98
C HIS A 124 16.09 11.27 24.12
N SER A 125 15.99 9.96 24.37
CA SER A 125 15.28 9.39 25.52
C SER A 125 13.84 9.94 25.62
N ALA A 126 13.52 10.68 26.68
CA ALA A 126 12.24 11.37 26.89
C ALA A 126 11.90 12.39 25.77
N GLY A 127 12.90 13.04 25.18
CA GLY A 127 12.69 13.97 24.07
C GLY A 127 12.02 13.30 22.86
N ALA A 128 12.32 12.03 22.60
CA ALA A 128 11.66 11.26 21.54
C ALA A 128 10.17 11.04 21.84
N ALA A 129 9.79 10.82 23.11
CA ALA A 129 8.40 10.64 23.51
C ALA A 129 7.58 11.92 23.31
N ILE A 130 8.14 13.09 23.63
CA ILE A 130 7.48 14.39 23.42
C ILE A 130 7.24 14.61 21.92
N LEU A 131 8.25 14.33 21.08
CA LEU A 131 8.13 14.46 19.63
C LEU A 131 7.12 13.45 19.06
N ALA A 132 7.10 12.22 19.57
CA ALA A 132 6.13 11.21 19.14
C ALA A 132 4.69 11.63 19.49
N GLN A 133 4.47 12.13 20.70
CA GLN A 133 3.17 12.69 21.10
C GLN A 133 2.77 13.87 20.21
N LEU A 134 3.72 14.75 19.88
CA LEU A 134 3.46 15.92 19.04
C LEU A 134 3.04 15.53 17.60
N CYS A 135 3.68 14.50 17.04
CA CYS A 135 3.31 13.94 15.73
C CYS A 135 1.95 13.22 15.78
N LEU A 136 1.69 12.43 16.83
CA LEU A 136 0.40 11.75 17.04
C LEU A 136 -0.77 12.73 17.23
N ASP A 137 -0.51 13.90 17.82
CA ASP A 137 -1.47 14.99 17.97
C ASP A 137 -1.71 15.77 16.64
N ASN A 138 -1.05 15.38 15.53
CA ASN A 138 -1.05 16.06 14.23
C ASN A 138 -0.65 17.56 14.32
N ARG A 139 0.22 17.90 15.27
CA ARG A 139 0.73 19.27 15.45
C ARG A 139 2.10 19.48 14.80
N LEU A 140 2.71 18.39 14.31
CA LEU A 140 3.96 18.39 13.59
C LEU A 140 3.97 17.20 12.62
N SER A 141 4.44 17.41 11.39
CA SER A 141 4.51 16.36 10.36
C SER A 141 5.88 16.38 9.66
N PRO A 142 6.98 16.04 10.39
CA PRO A 142 8.31 15.98 9.79
C PRO A 142 8.43 14.80 8.81
N ALA A 143 9.46 14.83 7.96
CA ALA A 143 9.77 13.73 7.03
C ALA A 143 10.06 12.41 7.77
N ALA A 144 10.63 12.49 8.97
CA ALA A 144 10.79 11.37 9.91
C ALA A 144 11.02 11.88 11.34
N LEU A 145 10.73 11.01 12.31
CA LEU A 145 11.11 11.15 13.71
C LEU A 145 12.29 10.22 14.03
N ILE A 146 13.39 10.79 14.52
CA ILE A 146 14.56 10.04 14.94
C ILE A 146 14.56 9.91 16.47
N GLY A 147 14.47 8.67 16.95
CA GLY A 147 14.56 8.34 18.36
C GLY A 147 15.98 7.91 18.74
N LEU A 148 16.72 8.78 19.43
CA LEU A 148 18.04 8.48 19.99
C LEU A 148 17.84 7.82 21.37
N ASN A 149 18.12 6.52 21.50
CA ASN A 149 17.89 5.76 22.75
C ASN A 149 16.49 6.02 23.34
N ALA A 150 15.45 6.00 22.49
CA ALA A 150 14.13 6.58 22.75
C ALA A 150 13.35 5.88 23.89
N ALA A 151 12.87 6.67 24.86
CA ALA A 151 12.08 6.18 25.99
C ALA A 151 10.58 6.17 25.66
N LEU A 152 10.16 5.21 24.84
CA LEU A 152 8.78 5.10 24.32
C LEU A 152 7.91 4.04 25.03
N LEU A 153 8.50 3.26 25.94
CA LEU A 153 7.80 2.21 26.68
C LEU A 153 7.54 2.62 28.13
N PRO A 154 6.49 2.07 28.77
CA PRO A 154 6.34 2.10 30.22
C PRO A 154 7.56 1.48 30.92
N TYR A 155 7.95 2.04 32.07
CA TYR A 155 9.13 1.56 32.79
C TYR A 155 8.95 0.11 33.29
N PRO A 156 9.90 -0.80 33.01
CA PRO A 156 9.85 -2.18 33.52
C PRO A 156 9.99 -2.15 35.05
N GLY A 157 8.95 -2.58 35.77
CA GLY A 157 8.87 -2.49 37.24
C GLY A 157 7.58 -1.89 37.79
N ALA A 158 6.67 -1.40 36.92
CA ALA A 158 5.31 -0.98 37.28
C ALA A 158 4.40 -2.13 37.78
N ALA A 159 4.94 -3.32 38.07
CA ALA A 159 4.27 -4.41 38.75
C ALA A 159 4.21 -4.22 40.29
N ASN A 160 4.90 -3.21 40.84
CA ASN A 160 4.73 -2.82 42.25
C ASN A 160 3.78 -1.61 42.36
N PRO A 161 2.51 -1.79 42.77
CA PRO A 161 1.50 -0.72 42.78
C PRO A 161 1.84 0.47 43.70
N LEU A 162 2.87 0.37 44.53
CA LEU A 162 3.35 1.43 45.43
C LEU A 162 4.40 2.38 44.82
N PHE A 163 5.07 2.01 43.73
CA PHE A 163 6.19 2.79 43.17
C PHE A 163 5.74 4.14 42.58
N GLY A 164 4.65 4.15 41.82
CA GLY A 164 4.06 5.38 41.23
C GLY A 164 3.59 6.38 42.30
N PRO A 165 2.77 5.95 43.29
CA PRO A 165 2.37 6.80 44.41
C PRO A 165 3.55 7.37 45.21
N ALA A 166 4.59 6.57 45.48
CA ALA A 166 5.78 7.03 46.22
C ALA A 166 6.60 8.09 45.45
N MET A 167 6.78 7.92 44.14
CA MET A 167 7.45 8.93 43.30
C MET A 167 6.62 10.22 43.17
N ARG A 168 5.29 10.10 43.04
CA ARG A 168 4.39 11.27 43.08
C ARG A 168 4.48 11.98 44.42
N LEU A 169 4.50 11.27 45.55
CA LEU A 169 4.65 11.87 46.88
C LEU A 169 6.00 12.60 47.05
N ALA A 170 7.09 12.04 46.53
CA ALA A 170 8.42 12.66 46.55
C ALA A 170 8.49 13.97 45.74
N VAL A 171 7.79 14.04 44.61
CA VAL A 171 7.73 15.26 43.76
C VAL A 171 6.90 16.37 44.40
N TRP A 172 5.89 16.03 45.20
CA TRP A 172 5.08 17.01 45.92
C TRP A 172 5.81 17.58 47.16
N ASN A 173 6.91 16.95 47.58
CA ASN A 173 7.77 17.49 48.64
C ASN A 173 8.79 18.49 48.06
N PRO A 174 8.65 19.81 48.34
CA PRO A 174 9.57 20.83 47.81
C PRO A 174 11.01 20.71 48.32
N LEU A 175 11.26 19.91 49.36
CA LEU A 175 12.60 19.63 49.88
C LEU A 175 13.33 18.53 49.11
N ALA A 176 12.63 17.63 48.41
CA ALA A 176 13.26 16.51 47.73
C ALA A 176 14.23 16.93 46.60
N PRO A 177 13.88 17.88 45.70
CA PRO A 177 14.82 18.36 44.69
C PRO A 177 16.04 19.09 45.30
N ARG A 178 15.84 19.79 46.43
CA ARG A 178 16.92 20.48 47.16
C ARG A 178 17.88 19.50 47.82
N LEU A 179 17.36 18.47 48.47
CA LEU A 179 18.16 17.42 49.10
C LEU A 179 18.94 16.61 48.06
N PHE A 180 18.32 16.32 46.92
CA PHE A 180 19.01 15.65 45.80
C PHE A 180 20.13 16.54 45.26
N ALA A 181 19.85 17.81 44.95
CA ALA A 181 20.83 18.75 44.43
C ALA A 181 22.00 18.99 45.42
N ALA A 182 21.73 19.06 46.72
CA ALA A 182 22.76 19.20 47.76
C ALA A 182 23.64 17.94 47.86
N ARG A 183 23.09 16.75 47.57
CA ARG A 183 23.82 15.47 47.57
C ARG A 183 24.45 15.09 46.23
N ALA A 184 24.19 15.84 45.16
CA ALA A 184 24.72 15.63 43.82
C ALA A 184 26.22 16.01 43.73
N GLY A 185 27.05 15.24 44.44
CA GLY A 185 28.51 15.29 44.34
C GLY A 185 29.05 14.53 43.11
N ALA A 186 30.33 14.74 42.79
CA ALA A 186 30.97 14.12 41.62
C ALA A 186 30.77 12.61 41.58
N GLY A 187 31.02 11.89 42.69
CA GLY A 187 30.89 10.44 42.74
C GLY A 187 29.46 9.88 42.65
N MET A 188 28.42 10.67 42.90
CA MET A 188 27.02 10.24 42.66
C MET A 188 26.70 10.34 41.17
N LEU A 189 27.10 11.44 40.53
CA LEU A 189 26.84 11.65 39.11
C LEU A 189 27.63 10.68 38.23
N GLU A 190 28.90 10.42 38.53
CA GLU A 190 29.68 9.41 37.81
C GLU A 190 29.01 8.03 37.89
N ARG A 191 28.46 7.67 39.05
CA ARG A 191 27.69 6.42 39.22
C ARG A 191 26.40 6.41 38.41
N LEU A 192 25.67 7.53 38.35
CA LEU A 192 24.45 7.64 37.54
C LEU A 192 24.76 7.55 36.04
N LEU A 193 25.77 8.26 35.55
CA LEU A 193 26.21 8.19 34.15
C LEU A 193 26.71 6.78 33.80
N ALA A 194 27.56 6.18 34.63
CA ALA A 194 28.03 4.81 34.44
C ALA A 194 26.89 3.78 34.46
N ALA A 195 25.85 4.01 35.27
CA ALA A 195 24.66 3.15 35.33
C ALA A 195 23.85 3.17 34.02
N THR A 196 24.00 4.20 33.18
CA THR A 196 23.40 4.24 31.84
C THR A 196 24.17 3.42 30.79
N GLY A 197 25.39 2.97 31.13
CA GLY A 197 26.29 2.30 30.19
C GLY A 197 27.07 3.25 29.28
N SER A 198 27.03 4.56 29.53
CA SER A 198 27.65 5.59 28.67
C SER A 198 28.96 6.12 29.27
N SER A 199 29.91 6.49 28.41
CA SER A 199 31.18 7.12 28.77
C SER A 199 31.38 8.44 28.03
N ILE A 200 31.15 9.56 28.72
CA ILE A 200 31.31 10.92 28.16
C ILE A 200 32.57 11.63 28.70
N ASP A 201 33.04 12.62 27.97
CA ASP A 201 34.26 13.38 28.28
C ASP A 201 34.16 14.20 29.59
N ALA A 202 35.29 14.76 30.04
CA ALA A 202 35.33 15.55 31.27
C ALA A 202 34.43 16.80 31.20
N ARG A 203 34.30 17.41 30.02
CA ARG A 203 33.46 18.60 29.80
C ARG A 203 31.98 18.26 29.95
N GLY A 204 31.50 17.20 29.30
CA GLY A 204 30.13 16.73 29.44
C GLY A 204 29.76 16.43 30.90
N ARG A 205 30.64 15.74 31.63
CA ARG A 205 30.44 15.45 33.07
C ARG A 205 30.34 16.71 33.93
N ALA A 206 31.13 17.73 33.64
CA ALA A 206 31.06 19.01 34.35
C ALA A 206 29.72 19.72 34.12
N LEU A 207 29.19 19.68 32.90
CA LEU A 207 27.89 20.29 32.53
C LEU A 207 26.73 19.56 33.21
N TYR A 208 26.69 18.23 33.16
CA TYR A 208 25.70 17.44 33.91
C TYR A 208 25.78 17.70 35.42
N ARG A 209 26.98 17.90 35.98
CA ARG A 209 27.17 18.22 37.39
C ARG A 209 26.59 19.59 37.75
N ARG A 210 26.72 20.57 36.87
CA ARG A 210 26.12 21.89 37.05
C ARG A 210 24.59 21.79 37.08
N LEU A 211 24.00 21.05 36.15
CA LEU A 211 22.56 20.82 36.11
C LEU A 211 22.04 20.06 37.34
N ALA A 212 22.72 18.98 37.74
CA ALA A 212 22.32 18.15 38.88
C ALA A 212 22.41 18.89 40.23
N ARG A 213 23.25 19.93 40.34
CA ARG A 213 23.35 20.80 41.52
C ARG A 213 22.30 21.90 41.56
N ASN A 214 21.50 22.07 40.51
CA ASN A 214 20.45 23.08 40.47
C ASN A 214 19.09 22.46 40.90
N PRO A 215 18.51 22.88 42.05
CA PRO A 215 17.25 22.32 42.54
C PRO A 215 16.05 22.52 41.61
N ARG A 216 16.05 23.60 40.81
CA ARG A 216 14.98 23.89 39.84
C ARG A 216 15.03 22.90 38.67
N HIS A 217 16.23 22.65 38.15
CA HIS A 217 16.47 21.67 37.10
C HIS A 217 16.08 20.25 37.55
N VAL A 218 16.58 19.85 38.74
CA VAL A 218 16.24 18.55 39.34
C VAL A 218 14.73 18.44 39.57
N GLY A 219 14.08 19.51 40.05
CA GLY A 219 12.64 19.56 40.23
C GLY A 219 11.87 19.37 38.92
N ALA A 220 12.34 19.94 37.81
CA ALA A 220 11.74 19.75 36.50
C ALA A 220 11.88 18.31 36.00
N ALA A 221 13.08 17.72 36.15
CA ALA A 221 13.35 16.33 35.77
C ALA A 221 12.48 15.34 36.57
N LEU A 222 12.41 15.51 37.89
CA LEU A 222 11.56 14.68 38.74
C LEU A 222 10.07 14.90 38.44
N GLY A 223 9.65 16.14 38.20
CA GLY A 223 8.28 16.47 37.80
C GLY A 223 7.87 15.81 36.48
N MET A 224 8.78 15.74 35.51
CA MET A 224 8.59 15.00 34.26
C MET A 224 8.39 13.51 34.55
N MET A 225 9.28 12.88 35.33
CA MET A 225 9.19 11.45 35.66
C MET A 225 7.90 11.08 36.40
N ALA A 226 7.40 11.95 37.29
CA ALA A 226 6.17 11.68 38.05
C ALA A 226 4.87 11.97 37.27
N GLY A 227 4.94 12.87 36.28
CA GLY A 227 3.79 13.35 35.51
C GLY A 227 3.57 12.64 34.17
N TRP A 228 4.39 11.64 33.81
CA TRP A 228 4.33 10.98 32.51
C TRP A 228 3.60 9.64 32.57
N GLU A 229 2.57 9.53 31.75
CA GLU A 229 1.85 8.30 31.48
C GLU A 229 2.25 7.83 30.08
N LEU A 230 3.15 6.84 30.01
CA LEU A 230 3.69 6.34 28.75
C LEU A 230 2.84 5.20 28.15
N GLU A 231 1.93 4.61 28.92
CA GLU A 231 1.02 3.56 28.41
C GLU A 231 0.13 4.06 27.26
N PRO A 232 -0.54 5.23 27.36
CA PRO A 232 -1.31 5.77 26.25
C PRO A 232 -0.45 6.07 25.02
N LEU A 233 0.77 6.57 25.23
CA LEU A 233 1.72 6.82 24.14
C LEU A 233 2.10 5.51 23.46
N TYR A 234 2.53 4.50 24.22
CA TYR A 234 2.92 3.18 23.74
C TYR A 234 1.80 2.53 22.90
N HIS A 235 0.56 2.58 23.36
CA HIS A 235 -0.58 2.08 22.58
C HIS A 235 -0.89 2.90 21.33
N ALA A 236 -0.52 4.18 21.30
CA ALA A 236 -0.71 5.05 20.15
C ALA A 236 0.42 4.94 19.11
N LEU A 237 1.60 4.43 19.46
CA LEU A 237 2.76 4.31 18.56
C LEU A 237 2.47 3.64 17.20
N PRO A 238 1.65 2.57 17.08
CA PRO A 238 1.28 2.00 15.77
C PRO A 238 0.61 2.99 14.81
N ARG A 239 0.03 4.07 15.33
CA ARG A 239 -0.66 5.12 14.57
C ARG A 239 0.23 6.33 14.29
N LEU A 240 1.53 6.27 14.60
CA LEU A 240 2.45 7.37 14.37
C LEU A 240 2.44 7.72 12.86
N PRO A 241 2.03 8.95 12.48
CA PRO A 241 1.80 9.29 11.07
C PRO A 241 3.09 9.56 10.28
N VAL A 242 4.24 9.53 10.96
CA VAL A 242 5.55 9.80 10.38
C VAL A 242 6.49 8.60 10.56
N PRO A 243 7.41 8.35 9.61
CA PRO A 243 8.42 7.30 9.76
C PRO A 243 9.23 7.46 11.05
N LEU A 244 9.52 6.33 11.71
CA LEU A 244 10.30 6.28 12.94
C LEU A 244 11.65 5.62 12.69
N VAL A 245 12.74 6.29 13.03
CA VAL A 245 14.10 5.75 12.97
C VAL A 245 14.68 5.70 14.38
N LEU A 246 14.99 4.51 14.87
CA LEU A 246 15.54 4.27 16.20
C LEU A 246 17.06 4.08 16.10
N LEU A 247 17.82 5.01 16.69
CA LEU A 247 19.28 4.90 16.82
C LEU A 247 19.60 4.60 18.28
N VAL A 248 20.14 3.41 18.56
CA VAL A 248 20.21 2.88 19.93
C VAL A 248 21.59 2.35 20.23
N GLY A 249 22.16 2.78 21.36
CA GLY A 249 23.40 2.20 21.88
C GLY A 249 23.20 0.75 22.32
N GLY A 250 24.01 -0.16 21.78
CA GLY A 250 23.96 -1.59 22.09
C GLY A 250 24.30 -1.93 23.54
N ALA A 251 25.03 -1.04 24.23
CA ALA A 251 25.36 -1.14 25.65
C ALA A 251 24.44 -0.30 26.55
N ASP A 252 23.34 0.26 26.03
CA ASP A 252 22.39 1.05 26.81
C ASP A 252 21.79 0.22 27.95
N ARG A 253 22.03 0.69 29.18
CA ARG A 253 21.53 0.06 30.42
C ARG A 253 20.27 0.74 30.97
N ALA A 254 19.99 1.97 30.53
CA ALA A 254 18.81 2.74 30.95
C ALA A 254 17.59 2.36 30.12
N ILE A 255 17.68 2.44 28.79
CA ILE A 255 16.67 1.98 27.83
C ILE A 255 17.27 0.81 27.05
N ARG A 256 17.04 -0.39 27.56
CA ARG A 256 17.67 -1.60 27.02
C ARG A 256 17.33 -1.78 25.53
N PRO A 257 18.27 -2.26 24.68
CA PRO A 257 18.02 -2.44 23.24
C PRO A 257 16.79 -3.30 22.89
N TYR A 258 16.41 -4.25 23.75
CA TYR A 258 15.19 -5.03 23.54
C TYR A 258 13.92 -4.17 23.56
N GLN A 259 13.92 -3.05 24.29
CA GLN A 259 12.78 -2.12 24.34
C GLN A 259 12.60 -1.44 22.97
N ALA A 260 13.69 -1.05 22.33
CA ALA A 260 13.65 -0.52 20.96
C ALA A 260 13.18 -1.58 19.95
N ARG A 261 13.61 -2.85 20.10
CA ARG A 261 13.07 -3.96 19.29
C ARG A 261 11.57 -4.18 19.51
N ARG A 262 11.07 -3.97 20.74
CA ARG A 262 9.63 -4.00 21.03
C ARG A 262 8.88 -2.85 20.35
N VAL A 263 9.42 -1.63 20.36
CA VAL A 263 8.85 -0.52 19.56
C VAL A 263 8.84 -0.89 18.08
N GLN A 264 9.94 -1.45 17.56
CA GLN A 264 10.04 -1.84 16.16
C GLN A 264 9.00 -2.89 15.75
N ALA A 265 8.76 -3.87 16.61
CA ALA A 265 7.73 -4.88 16.39
C ALA A 265 6.30 -4.28 16.39
N GLN A 266 6.07 -3.21 17.15
CA GLN A 266 4.77 -2.55 17.28
C GLN A 266 4.52 -1.45 16.25
N VAL A 267 5.59 -0.87 15.68
CA VAL A 267 5.53 0.16 14.62
C VAL A 267 6.15 -0.42 13.35
N PRO A 268 5.40 -1.22 12.57
CA PRO A 268 5.89 -1.81 11.32
C PRO A 268 6.36 -0.72 10.34
N GLY A 269 7.57 -0.88 9.80
CA GLY A 269 8.20 0.13 8.94
C GLY A 269 9.11 1.11 9.68
N SER A 270 9.24 1.00 11.00
CA SER A 270 10.29 1.70 11.74
C SER A 270 11.68 1.06 11.53
N GLU A 271 12.67 1.91 11.37
CA GLU A 271 14.07 1.49 11.22
C GLU A 271 14.73 1.38 12.59
N LEU A 272 15.60 0.40 12.78
CA LEU A 272 16.38 0.24 14.00
C LEU A 272 17.85 0.05 13.64
N ARG A 273 18.70 0.96 14.11
CA ARG A 273 20.16 0.88 14.02
C ARG A 273 20.74 0.79 15.41
N LEU A 274 21.54 -0.24 15.64
CA LEU A 274 22.27 -0.44 16.89
C LEU A 274 23.70 0.06 16.73
N PHE A 275 24.15 0.94 17.63
CA PHE A 275 25.55 1.33 17.73
C PHE A 275 26.27 0.38 18.68
N GLU A 276 27.24 -0.37 18.17
CA GLU A 276 27.95 -1.36 18.98
C GLU A 276 28.79 -0.67 20.07
N GLY A 277 28.73 -1.18 21.31
CA GLY A 277 29.52 -0.67 22.43
C GLY A 277 29.08 0.68 23.03
N LEU A 278 28.19 1.44 22.39
CA LEU A 278 27.72 2.74 22.92
C LEU A 278 26.57 2.59 23.93
N GLY A 279 26.50 3.50 24.90
CA GLY A 279 25.52 3.52 25.98
C GLY A 279 24.24 4.30 25.66
N HIS A 280 23.58 4.78 26.72
CA HIS A 280 22.37 5.60 26.62
C HIS A 280 22.61 6.98 26.00
N LEU A 281 23.84 7.50 26.11
CA LEU A 281 24.25 8.80 25.58
C LEU A 281 25.04 8.64 24.28
N ALA A 282 24.67 7.68 23.42
CA ALA A 282 25.37 7.39 22.16
C ALA A 282 25.60 8.64 21.29
N HIS A 283 24.66 9.58 21.30
CA HIS A 283 24.74 10.85 20.59
C HIS A 283 25.83 11.81 21.10
N GLU A 284 26.29 11.65 22.34
CA GLU A 284 27.43 12.35 22.94
C GLU A 284 28.73 11.55 22.86
N GLU A 285 28.65 10.23 22.94
CA GLU A 285 29.81 9.33 22.86
C GLU A 285 30.39 9.27 21.44
N ALA A 286 29.50 9.25 20.43
CA ALA A 286 29.85 9.22 19.02
C ALA A 286 29.01 10.24 18.21
N PRO A 287 29.24 11.56 18.41
CA PRO A 287 28.45 12.61 17.77
C PRO A 287 28.59 12.58 16.24
N ALA A 288 29.77 12.25 15.70
CA ALA A 288 29.99 12.17 14.26
C ALA A 288 29.24 10.99 13.62
N GLU A 289 29.26 9.81 14.25
CA GLU A 289 28.53 8.63 13.78
C GLU A 289 27.02 8.85 13.86
N THR A 290 26.56 9.46 14.96
CA THR A 290 25.15 9.82 15.13
C THR A 290 24.71 10.87 14.10
N ALA A 291 25.54 11.88 13.83
CA ALA A 291 25.27 12.87 12.78
C ALA A 291 25.17 12.22 11.39
N ALA A 292 26.08 11.28 11.07
CA ALA A 292 26.04 10.56 9.82
C ALA A 292 24.75 9.75 9.66
N ALA A 293 24.33 9.04 10.71
CA ALA A 293 23.06 8.30 10.70
C ALA A 293 21.83 9.21 10.55
N ILE A 294 21.82 10.39 11.19
CA ILE A 294 20.75 11.39 11.02
C ILE A 294 20.73 11.96 9.60
N VAL A 295 21.89 12.26 9.03
CA VAL A 295 22.02 12.76 7.65
C VAL A 295 21.59 11.69 6.64
N GLU A 296 21.96 10.43 6.87
CA GLU A 296 21.57 9.29 6.05
C GLU A 296 20.04 9.12 6.07
N ALA A 297 19.43 9.12 7.26
CA ALA A 297 17.98 9.07 7.41
C ALA A 297 17.30 10.25 6.70
N PHE A 298 17.86 11.45 6.78
CA PHE A 298 17.35 12.60 6.04
C PHE A 298 17.51 12.45 4.53
N ALA A 299 18.66 11.99 4.02
CA ALA A 299 18.92 11.84 2.60
C ALA A 299 17.97 10.81 1.96
N MET A 300 17.74 9.67 2.62
CA MET A 300 16.77 8.68 2.17
C MET A 300 15.35 9.27 2.07
N ARG A 301 14.95 10.13 3.02
CA ARG A 301 13.62 10.73 3.06
C ARG A 301 13.49 11.97 2.17
N ALA A 302 14.57 12.72 1.98
CA ALA A 302 14.65 13.81 1.02
C ALA A 302 14.53 13.26 -0.40
N MET A 303 15.09 12.07 -0.71
CA MET A 303 14.91 11.38 -1.99
C MET A 303 13.46 10.89 -2.21
N ASP A 304 12.74 10.52 -1.15
CA ASP A 304 11.29 10.23 -1.20
C ASP A 304 10.44 11.51 -1.41
N ILE A 305 10.90 12.67 -0.92
CA ILE A 305 10.22 13.98 -1.04
C ILE A 305 10.57 14.70 -2.36
N SER A 306 11.78 14.50 -2.88
CA SER A 306 12.35 15.18 -4.05
C SER A 306 12.18 14.42 -5.36
N GLY A 307 11.14 13.60 -5.50
CA GLY A 307 10.72 12.98 -6.78
C GLY A 307 10.37 13.96 -7.92
N ARG A 308 10.73 15.24 -7.80
CA ARG A 308 10.80 16.23 -8.88
C ARG A 308 12.26 16.54 -9.22
N GLY A 309 12.74 15.94 -10.32
CA GLY A 309 13.75 16.50 -11.22
C GLY A 309 15.23 16.35 -10.79
N GLY A 310 15.93 15.43 -11.44
CA GLY A 310 17.40 15.41 -11.49
C GLY A 310 17.98 14.00 -11.46
N ALA A 311 18.49 13.54 -12.61
CA ALA A 311 19.16 12.27 -12.77
C ALA A 311 20.35 12.12 -11.80
N LEU A 312 20.53 10.93 -11.22
CA LEU A 312 21.74 10.56 -10.50
C LEU A 312 22.17 9.11 -10.83
N PRO A 313 23.48 8.83 -10.72
CA PRO A 313 24.17 7.80 -11.47
C PRO A 313 24.06 6.39 -10.87
N ALA A 314 24.55 5.44 -11.66
CA ALA A 314 24.50 4.00 -11.50
C ALA A 314 25.07 3.46 -10.18
N GLU A 315 24.39 2.39 -9.74
CA GLU A 315 24.81 1.24 -8.93
C GLU A 315 25.58 1.46 -7.61
N THR A 316 24.95 1.03 -6.51
CA THR A 316 25.47 -0.06 -5.64
C THR A 316 24.32 -0.71 -4.87
N GLY A 317 23.86 -1.88 -5.31
CA GLY A 317 23.00 -2.77 -4.52
C GLY A 317 23.85 -3.61 -3.57
N GLY A 318 23.55 -3.58 -2.27
CA GLY A 318 24.33 -4.27 -1.25
C GLY A 318 23.48 -4.96 -0.18
N ALA A 319 23.57 -6.29 -0.18
CA ALA A 319 23.39 -7.23 0.94
C ALA A 319 21.98 -7.66 1.43
N ALA A 320 20.91 -6.85 1.39
CA ALA A 320 19.57 -7.31 1.84
C ALA A 320 18.69 -7.91 0.74
N ASP A 321 19.05 -7.71 -0.53
CA ASP A 321 18.19 -7.95 -1.70
C ASP A 321 18.58 -9.19 -2.54
N ALA A 322 19.66 -9.88 -2.16
CA ALA A 322 20.31 -10.91 -3.00
C ALA A 322 19.50 -12.22 -3.18
N GLY A 323 18.35 -12.38 -2.51
CA GLY A 323 17.56 -13.62 -2.54
C GLY A 323 16.17 -13.53 -3.17
N ARG A 324 15.62 -12.33 -3.41
CA ARG A 324 14.23 -12.18 -3.91
C ARG A 324 14.21 -12.11 -5.44
N PRO A 325 13.35 -12.89 -6.14
CA PRO A 325 13.21 -12.77 -7.58
C PRO A 325 12.68 -11.38 -7.94
N HIS A 326 13.31 -10.72 -8.91
CA HIS A 326 12.90 -9.40 -9.39
C HIS A 326 11.77 -9.53 -10.43
N ALA A 327 10.69 -8.78 -10.24
CA ALA A 327 9.63 -8.59 -11.22
C ALA A 327 9.58 -7.13 -11.67
N VAL A 328 9.37 -6.92 -12.97
CA VAL A 328 9.15 -5.59 -13.55
C VAL A 328 7.69 -5.47 -13.98
N VAL A 329 7.05 -4.37 -13.61
CA VAL A 329 5.69 -4.02 -14.06
C VAL A 329 5.76 -2.78 -14.93
N ILE A 330 5.27 -2.86 -16.17
CA ILE A 330 5.26 -1.76 -17.14
C ILE A 330 3.91 -1.04 -17.06
N GLY A 331 3.92 0.22 -16.62
CA GLY A 331 2.75 1.09 -16.48
C GLY A 331 2.08 1.00 -15.11
N SER A 332 1.79 2.15 -14.51
CA SER A 332 1.23 2.27 -13.15
C SER A 332 -0.27 2.57 -13.11
N GLY A 333 -1.02 2.21 -14.15
CA GLY A 333 -2.49 2.12 -14.04
C GLY A 333 -2.92 1.13 -12.95
N PHE A 334 -4.19 1.15 -12.56
CA PHE A 334 -4.71 0.28 -11.47
C PHE A 334 -4.37 -1.21 -11.64
N GLY A 335 -4.33 -1.74 -12.87
CA GLY A 335 -3.94 -3.13 -13.13
C GLY A 335 -2.48 -3.40 -12.77
N GLY A 336 -1.57 -2.49 -13.12
CA GLY A 336 -0.15 -2.58 -12.80
C GLY A 336 0.13 -2.38 -11.32
N LEU A 337 -0.53 -1.41 -10.68
CA LEU A 337 -0.42 -1.19 -9.24
C LEU A 337 -0.94 -2.41 -8.45
N ALA A 338 -2.11 -2.94 -8.81
CA ALA A 338 -2.65 -4.15 -8.20
C ALA A 338 -1.74 -5.37 -8.43
N ALA A 339 -1.17 -5.52 -9.63
CA ALA A 339 -0.20 -6.57 -9.93
C ALA A 339 1.06 -6.45 -9.07
N ALA A 340 1.57 -5.23 -8.89
CA ALA A 340 2.75 -4.97 -8.07
C ALA A 340 2.51 -5.32 -6.59
N VAL A 341 1.37 -4.91 -6.02
CA VAL A 341 0.97 -5.29 -4.65
C VAL A 341 0.88 -6.81 -4.50
N ARG A 342 0.25 -7.50 -5.45
CA ARG A 342 0.08 -8.96 -5.38
C ARG A 342 1.39 -9.73 -5.53
N LEU A 343 2.32 -9.24 -6.36
CA LEU A 343 3.64 -9.83 -6.55
C LEU A 343 4.53 -9.57 -5.33
N GLY A 344 4.51 -8.36 -4.78
CA GLY A 344 5.27 -8.02 -3.59
C GLY A 344 4.82 -8.82 -2.35
N ALA A 345 3.51 -9.00 -2.16
CA ALA A 345 2.93 -9.84 -1.11
C ALA A 345 3.34 -11.32 -1.25
N ARG A 346 3.78 -11.73 -2.44
CA ARG A 346 4.30 -13.07 -2.75
C ARG A 346 5.82 -13.17 -2.70
N GLY A 347 6.50 -12.14 -2.20
CA GLY A 347 7.95 -12.13 -1.99
C GLY A 347 8.78 -11.69 -3.18
N TYR A 348 8.19 -11.29 -4.31
CA TYR A 348 8.96 -10.65 -5.39
C TYR A 348 9.44 -9.27 -4.94
N ARG A 349 10.63 -8.88 -5.38
CA ARG A 349 10.96 -7.44 -5.41
C ARG A 349 10.37 -6.89 -6.70
N VAL A 350 9.54 -5.84 -6.60
CA VAL A 350 8.87 -5.27 -7.78
C VAL A 350 9.43 -3.89 -8.11
N THR A 351 9.73 -3.66 -9.40
CA THR A 351 9.94 -2.32 -9.95
C THR A 351 8.81 -2.00 -10.91
N VAL A 352 7.97 -1.02 -10.59
CA VAL A 352 6.97 -0.47 -11.49
C VAL A 352 7.59 0.67 -12.28
N LEU A 353 7.44 0.66 -13.60
CA LEU A 353 7.99 1.67 -14.52
C LEU A 353 6.83 2.45 -15.14
N GLU A 354 6.77 3.75 -14.88
CA GLU A 354 5.73 4.65 -15.36
C GLU A 354 6.34 5.70 -16.28
N LYS A 355 5.74 5.88 -17.46
CA LYS A 355 6.16 6.88 -18.46
C LYS A 355 5.88 8.30 -17.97
N LEU A 356 4.75 8.51 -17.31
CA LEU A 356 4.33 9.81 -16.82
C LEU A 356 5.14 10.27 -15.60
N GLU A 357 4.98 11.54 -15.27
CA GLU A 357 5.63 12.21 -14.14
C GLU A 357 5.17 11.73 -12.76
N GLN A 358 4.07 10.96 -12.71
CA GLN A 358 3.44 10.49 -11.48
C GLN A 358 2.71 9.15 -11.71
N PRO A 359 2.52 8.35 -10.65
CA PRO A 359 1.80 7.08 -10.77
C PRO A 359 0.31 7.27 -11.07
N GLY A 360 -0.32 6.20 -11.57
CA GLY A 360 -1.77 6.10 -11.78
C GLY A 360 -2.17 5.90 -13.24
N GLY A 361 -1.27 6.16 -14.20
CA GLY A 361 -1.58 6.09 -15.64
C GLY A 361 -2.83 6.92 -15.98
N ARG A 362 -3.89 6.27 -16.47
CA ARG A 362 -5.20 6.91 -16.70
C ARG A 362 -5.76 7.55 -15.44
N ALA A 363 -5.57 6.93 -14.26
CA ALA A 363 -6.09 7.38 -12.97
C ALA A 363 -5.24 8.49 -12.31
N CYS A 364 -4.33 9.11 -13.05
CA CYS A 364 -3.58 10.25 -12.54
C CYS A 364 -4.51 11.45 -12.29
N ALA A 365 -4.10 12.38 -11.42
CA ALA A 365 -4.79 13.64 -11.21
C ALA A 365 -3.80 14.79 -11.31
N PHE A 366 -4.24 15.96 -11.80
CA PHE A 366 -3.39 17.13 -11.90
C PHE A 366 -4.00 18.30 -11.13
N ARG A 367 -3.13 19.21 -10.70
CA ARG A 367 -3.52 20.46 -10.02
C ARG A 367 -3.29 21.62 -10.96
N GLN A 368 -4.29 22.50 -11.08
CA GLN A 368 -4.23 23.67 -11.95
C GLN A 368 -5.07 24.78 -11.34
N ASP A 369 -4.52 25.99 -11.21
CA ASP A 369 -5.23 27.19 -10.73
C ASP A 369 -5.98 27.00 -9.38
N GLY A 370 -5.43 26.17 -8.49
CA GLY A 370 -6.04 25.84 -7.19
C GLY A 370 -7.06 24.69 -7.22
N PHE A 371 -7.41 24.17 -8.39
CA PHE A 371 -8.29 23.02 -8.58
C PHE A 371 -7.52 21.70 -8.65
N VAL A 372 -8.18 20.60 -8.30
CA VAL A 372 -7.69 19.23 -8.45
C VAL A 372 -8.61 18.48 -9.41
N PHE A 373 -8.07 18.01 -10.52
CA PHE A 373 -8.81 17.28 -11.55
C PHE A 373 -8.34 15.83 -11.64
N ASP A 374 -9.25 14.89 -11.39
CA ASP A 374 -9.01 13.47 -11.68
C ASP A 374 -9.05 13.26 -13.20
N ALA A 375 -7.96 12.76 -13.80
CA ALA A 375 -7.88 12.58 -15.25
C ALA A 375 -8.55 11.29 -15.74
N GLY A 376 -8.85 10.36 -14.82
CA GLY A 376 -9.20 8.98 -15.11
C GLY A 376 -10.59 8.56 -14.64
N PRO A 377 -10.76 7.26 -14.31
CA PRO A 377 -12.06 6.75 -13.87
C PRO A 377 -12.44 7.36 -12.52
N THR A 378 -13.68 7.84 -12.43
CA THR A 378 -14.24 8.58 -11.29
C THR A 378 -15.27 7.76 -10.51
N ILE A 379 -15.81 6.70 -11.13
CA ILE A 379 -16.84 5.81 -10.57
C ILE A 379 -16.16 4.58 -9.97
N VAL A 380 -16.26 4.41 -8.64
CA VAL A 380 -15.74 3.24 -7.93
C VAL A 380 -16.89 2.26 -7.63
N THR A 381 -16.83 1.08 -8.24
CA THR A 381 -17.74 -0.05 -7.97
C THR A 381 -16.95 -1.27 -7.49
N ALA A 382 -17.62 -2.20 -6.81
CA ALA A 382 -16.99 -3.39 -6.21
C ALA A 382 -15.77 -3.03 -5.31
N PRO A 383 -15.96 -2.20 -4.26
CA PRO A 383 -14.87 -1.69 -3.42
C PRO A 383 -14.05 -2.79 -2.74
N PHE A 384 -14.66 -3.96 -2.49
CA PHE A 384 -13.98 -5.13 -1.91
C PHE A 384 -12.75 -5.58 -2.72
N LEU A 385 -12.67 -5.29 -4.03
CA LEU A 385 -11.49 -5.58 -4.85
C LEU A 385 -10.28 -4.72 -4.46
N PHE A 386 -10.51 -3.49 -4.01
CA PHE A 386 -9.46 -2.67 -3.41
C PHE A 386 -9.16 -3.15 -1.99
N GLU A 387 -10.18 -3.44 -1.17
CA GLU A 387 -9.98 -3.94 0.19
C GLU A 387 -9.10 -5.19 0.24
N GLU A 388 -9.26 -6.12 -0.73
CA GLU A 388 -8.43 -7.31 -0.88
C GLU A 388 -6.93 -6.95 -1.00
N LEU A 389 -6.57 -5.89 -1.72
CA LEU A 389 -5.17 -5.47 -1.91
C LEU A 389 -4.54 -4.95 -0.61
N TRP A 390 -5.32 -4.22 0.19
CA TRP A 390 -4.88 -3.79 1.52
C TRP A 390 -4.77 -4.96 2.49
N ALA A 391 -5.73 -5.88 2.45
CA ALA A 391 -5.73 -7.08 3.29
C ALA A 391 -4.51 -7.97 3.03
N LEU A 392 -4.06 -8.10 1.77
CA LEU A 392 -2.81 -8.80 1.40
C LEU A 392 -1.57 -8.21 2.08
N CYS A 393 -1.64 -6.94 2.51
CA CYS A 393 -0.56 -6.24 3.20
C CYS A 393 -0.81 -6.14 4.71
N GLY A 394 -1.83 -6.82 5.24
CA GLY A 394 -2.22 -6.74 6.66
C GLY A 394 -2.84 -5.41 7.07
N GLN A 395 -3.38 -4.63 6.12
CA GLN A 395 -3.97 -3.31 6.34
C GLN A 395 -5.46 -3.30 5.96
N ARG A 396 -6.18 -2.23 6.32
CA ARG A 396 -7.55 -1.99 5.85
C ARG A 396 -7.60 -0.76 4.96
N LEU A 397 -8.38 -0.83 3.88
CA LEU A 397 -8.56 0.30 2.95
C LEU A 397 -9.02 1.56 3.68
N ALA A 398 -10.01 1.41 4.57
CA ALA A 398 -10.61 2.51 5.34
C ALA A 398 -9.62 3.25 6.25
N ASP A 399 -8.46 2.67 6.58
CA ASP A 399 -7.43 3.35 7.38
C ASP A 399 -6.62 4.35 6.54
N THR A 400 -6.75 4.32 5.21
CA THR A 400 -5.95 5.14 4.27
C THR A 400 -6.80 5.93 3.27
N VAL A 401 -7.95 5.40 2.84
CA VAL A 401 -8.84 6.02 1.85
C VAL A 401 -10.29 5.89 2.31
N GLU A 402 -10.98 7.02 2.47
CA GLU A 402 -12.42 7.06 2.72
C GLU A 402 -13.16 6.90 1.38
N LEU A 403 -13.90 5.80 1.23
CA LEU A 403 -14.85 5.61 0.14
C LEU A 403 -16.24 6.03 0.59
N ARG A 404 -16.79 7.06 -0.04
CA ARG A 404 -18.12 7.57 0.25
C ARG A 404 -19.14 7.02 -0.76
N PRO A 405 -20.21 6.35 -0.31
CA PRO A 405 -21.29 5.93 -1.21
C PRO A 405 -22.02 7.17 -1.74
N LEU A 406 -22.39 7.14 -3.02
CA LEU A 406 -23.15 8.21 -3.67
C LEU A 406 -24.64 7.85 -3.71
N ASP A 407 -25.51 8.85 -3.56
CA ASP A 407 -26.95 8.73 -3.76
C ASP A 407 -27.53 10.07 -4.25
N PRO A 408 -28.12 10.13 -5.46
CA PRO A 408 -28.16 9.07 -6.46
C PRO A 408 -26.75 8.68 -6.96
N PHE A 409 -26.61 7.49 -7.53
CA PHE A 409 -25.37 7.07 -8.19
C PHE A 409 -25.03 8.01 -9.34
N TYR A 410 -26.03 8.33 -10.16
CA TYR A 410 -25.94 9.35 -11.20
C TYR A 410 -27.34 9.78 -11.64
N ARG A 411 -27.43 11.00 -12.17
CA ARG A 411 -28.64 11.54 -12.78
C ARG A 411 -28.53 11.48 -14.30
N ILE A 412 -29.49 10.83 -14.95
CA ILE A 412 -29.58 10.80 -16.42
C ILE A 412 -30.56 11.88 -16.86
N ARG A 413 -30.11 12.89 -17.60
CA ARG A 413 -30.93 13.96 -18.17
C ARG A 413 -31.18 13.69 -19.66
N PHE A 414 -32.43 13.64 -20.07
CA PHE A 414 -32.85 13.49 -21.47
C PHE A 414 -32.81 14.82 -22.22
N ALA A 415 -32.89 14.76 -23.55
CA ALA A 415 -32.84 15.94 -24.41
C ALA A 415 -33.98 16.94 -24.13
N ASP A 416 -35.15 16.45 -23.72
CA ASP A 416 -36.32 17.26 -23.34
C ASP A 416 -36.22 17.90 -21.94
N GLY A 417 -35.14 17.63 -21.20
CA GLY A 417 -34.92 18.14 -19.85
C GLY A 417 -35.48 17.25 -18.72
N ALA A 418 -36.25 16.21 -19.03
CA ALA A 418 -36.62 15.21 -18.04
C ALA A 418 -35.36 14.53 -17.49
N HIS A 419 -35.39 14.07 -16.24
CA HIS A 419 -34.28 13.34 -15.65
C HIS A 419 -34.74 12.08 -14.91
N PHE A 420 -33.86 11.09 -14.85
CA PHE A 420 -34.00 9.84 -14.12
C PHE A 420 -32.86 9.73 -13.10
N ASP A 421 -33.20 9.57 -11.83
CA ASP A 421 -32.20 9.41 -10.76
C ASP A 421 -31.96 7.92 -10.50
N TYR A 422 -30.75 7.47 -10.83
CA TYR A 422 -30.36 6.08 -10.67
C TYR A 422 -29.81 5.85 -9.27
N SER A 423 -30.35 4.89 -8.53
CA SER A 423 -29.97 4.60 -7.14
C SER A 423 -29.86 3.09 -6.89
N GLY A 424 -29.16 2.70 -5.83
CA GLY A 424 -29.10 1.32 -5.36
C GLY A 424 -30.36 0.90 -4.58
N ASP A 425 -31.17 1.86 -4.13
CA ASP A 425 -32.38 1.62 -3.36
C ASP A 425 -33.48 1.00 -4.27
N PRO A 426 -33.92 -0.25 -4.01
CA PRO A 426 -34.92 -0.90 -4.85
C PRO A 426 -36.27 -0.19 -4.87
N ALA A 427 -36.69 0.42 -3.77
CA ALA A 427 -37.98 1.11 -3.66
C ALA A 427 -37.94 2.43 -4.44
N ARG A 428 -36.86 3.20 -4.31
CA ARG A 428 -36.67 4.44 -5.10
C ARG A 428 -36.55 4.15 -6.59
N MET A 429 -35.78 3.12 -6.97
CA MET A 429 -35.68 2.72 -8.38
C MET A 429 -37.03 2.27 -8.96
N ARG A 430 -37.83 1.52 -8.19
CA ARG A 430 -39.19 1.15 -8.60
C ARG A 430 -40.07 2.39 -8.79
N ALA A 431 -39.98 3.37 -7.88
CA ALA A 431 -40.72 4.62 -7.99
C ALA A 431 -40.28 5.45 -9.20
N GLU A 432 -38.98 5.55 -9.48
CA GLU A 432 -38.43 6.24 -10.65
C GLU A 432 -38.86 5.59 -11.97
N VAL A 433 -38.83 4.25 -12.05
CA VAL A 433 -39.38 3.52 -13.20
C VAL A 433 -40.87 3.79 -13.36
N ALA A 434 -41.64 3.76 -12.27
CA ALA A 434 -43.07 4.03 -12.30
C ALA A 434 -43.39 5.47 -12.75
N ARG A 435 -42.57 6.45 -12.35
CA ARG A 435 -42.72 7.86 -12.74
C ARG A 435 -42.58 8.06 -14.25
N PHE A 436 -41.70 7.30 -14.91
CA PHE A 436 -41.53 7.35 -16.36
C PHE A 436 -42.52 6.48 -17.13
N ALA A 437 -42.71 5.24 -16.68
CA ALA A 437 -43.56 4.26 -17.34
C ALA A 437 -44.11 3.25 -16.31
N PRO A 438 -45.30 3.50 -15.73
CA PRO A 438 -45.91 2.60 -14.75
C PRO A 438 -46.04 1.15 -15.24
N GLY A 439 -46.32 0.96 -16.53
CA GLY A 439 -46.45 -0.36 -17.16
C GLY A 439 -45.15 -1.18 -17.24
N ASP A 440 -44.00 -0.54 -17.08
CA ASP A 440 -42.69 -1.19 -17.16
C ASP A 440 -42.14 -1.65 -15.80
N VAL A 441 -42.78 -1.33 -14.67
CA VAL A 441 -42.32 -1.71 -13.33
C VAL A 441 -42.11 -3.22 -13.21
N ALA A 442 -43.11 -4.01 -13.61
CA ALA A 442 -42.99 -5.48 -13.58
C ALA A 442 -41.94 -6.00 -14.57
N GLY A 443 -41.71 -5.27 -15.67
CA GLY A 443 -40.66 -5.55 -16.64
C GLY A 443 -39.27 -5.35 -16.05
N TYR A 444 -39.04 -4.20 -15.42
CA TYR A 444 -37.82 -3.86 -14.70
C TYR A 444 -37.47 -4.91 -13.63
N GLU A 445 -38.44 -5.35 -12.82
CA GLU A 445 -38.18 -6.38 -11.80
C GLU A 445 -37.77 -7.73 -12.39
N ARG A 446 -38.40 -8.14 -13.51
CA ARG A 446 -37.97 -9.34 -14.25
C ARG A 446 -36.55 -9.18 -14.80
N PHE A 447 -36.24 -8.03 -15.37
CA PHE A 447 -34.90 -7.72 -15.89
C PHE A 447 -33.84 -7.77 -14.77
N MET A 448 -34.11 -7.20 -13.60
CA MET A 448 -33.16 -7.23 -12.49
C MET A 448 -32.89 -8.65 -11.95
N ARG A 449 -33.90 -9.55 -11.98
CA ARG A 449 -33.70 -10.99 -11.67
C ARG A 449 -32.87 -11.71 -12.74
N GLU A 450 -33.07 -11.39 -14.03
CA GLU A 450 -32.20 -11.90 -15.10
C GLU A 450 -30.76 -11.42 -14.91
N SER A 451 -30.57 -10.12 -14.64
CA SER A 451 -29.26 -9.51 -14.37
C SER A 451 -28.56 -10.15 -13.18
N GLU A 452 -29.27 -10.49 -12.10
CA GLU A 452 -28.73 -11.19 -10.94
C GLU A 452 -28.25 -12.61 -11.28
N THR A 453 -29.01 -13.32 -12.11
CA THR A 453 -28.63 -14.66 -12.56
C THR A 453 -27.38 -14.62 -13.44
N VAL A 454 -27.32 -13.66 -14.37
CA VAL A 454 -26.14 -13.43 -15.21
C VAL A 454 -24.94 -13.00 -14.37
N PHE A 455 -25.15 -12.21 -13.32
CA PHE A 455 -24.11 -11.80 -12.39
C PHE A 455 -23.51 -12.96 -11.59
N ARG A 456 -24.33 -13.84 -11.00
CA ARG A 456 -23.86 -15.01 -10.24
C ARG A 456 -22.94 -15.88 -11.09
N ILE A 457 -23.39 -16.21 -12.29
CA ILE A 457 -22.62 -17.08 -13.20
C ILE A 457 -21.42 -16.33 -13.79
N GLY A 458 -21.62 -15.12 -14.32
CA GLY A 458 -20.57 -14.37 -15.04
C GLY A 458 -19.48 -13.77 -14.15
N PHE A 459 -19.84 -13.27 -12.97
CA PHE A 459 -18.92 -12.56 -12.07
C PHE A 459 -18.42 -13.45 -10.92
N GLU A 460 -19.32 -14.14 -10.19
CA GLU A 460 -18.92 -14.95 -9.03
C GLU A 460 -18.26 -16.26 -9.44
N GLU A 461 -18.79 -16.98 -10.44
CA GLU A 461 -18.24 -18.27 -10.86
C GLU A 461 -17.11 -18.13 -11.89
N LEU A 462 -17.19 -17.17 -12.82
CA LEU A 462 -16.33 -17.12 -14.00
C LEU A 462 -15.34 -15.95 -14.05
N GLY A 463 -15.60 -14.84 -13.35
CA GLY A 463 -14.84 -13.59 -13.49
C GLY A 463 -13.38 -13.63 -13.02
N HIS A 464 -13.03 -14.64 -12.21
CA HIS A 464 -11.72 -14.82 -11.61
C HIS A 464 -10.94 -16.04 -12.18
N LEU A 465 -11.49 -16.70 -13.20
CA LEU A 465 -10.90 -17.90 -13.80
C LEU A 465 -10.05 -17.54 -15.04
N PRO A 466 -8.86 -18.16 -15.21
CA PRO A 466 -8.02 -17.95 -16.37
C PRO A 466 -8.58 -18.71 -17.58
N PHE A 467 -9.06 -17.99 -18.60
CA PHE A 467 -9.52 -18.59 -19.87
C PHE A 467 -8.35 -18.90 -20.82
N GLN A 468 -7.41 -19.74 -20.40
CA GLN A 468 -6.22 -20.06 -21.18
C GLN A 468 -6.47 -21.17 -22.22
N ARG A 469 -7.39 -22.12 -21.95
CA ARG A 469 -7.64 -23.27 -22.80
C ARG A 469 -9.01 -23.18 -23.47
N LEU A 470 -9.12 -23.78 -24.66
CA LEU A 470 -10.41 -23.91 -25.36
C LEU A 470 -11.45 -24.70 -24.55
N SER A 471 -10.99 -25.67 -23.74
CA SER A 471 -11.86 -26.43 -22.82
C SER A 471 -12.57 -25.55 -21.79
N ASP A 472 -11.94 -24.44 -21.38
CA ASP A 472 -12.48 -23.53 -20.37
C ASP A 472 -13.67 -22.75 -20.98
N MET A 473 -13.58 -22.40 -22.27
CA MET A 473 -14.69 -21.82 -23.03
C MET A 473 -15.82 -22.83 -23.25
N LEU A 474 -15.51 -24.08 -23.60
CA LEU A 474 -16.53 -25.11 -23.88
C LEU A 474 -17.40 -25.43 -22.66
N ARG A 475 -16.85 -25.32 -21.44
CA ARG A 475 -17.60 -25.52 -20.19
C ARG A 475 -18.65 -24.43 -19.94
N VAL A 476 -18.37 -23.21 -20.37
CA VAL A 476 -19.22 -22.02 -20.14
C VAL A 476 -20.24 -21.82 -21.26
N LEU A 477 -19.98 -22.39 -22.43
CA LEU A 477 -20.81 -22.21 -23.63
C LEU A 477 -22.31 -22.56 -23.43
N PRO A 478 -22.68 -23.65 -22.73
CA PRO A 478 -24.09 -23.96 -22.46
C PRO A 478 -24.80 -22.88 -21.65
N ASP A 479 -24.16 -22.38 -20.58
CA ASP A 479 -24.73 -21.32 -19.74
C ASP A 479 -24.80 -19.99 -20.49
N LEU A 480 -23.78 -19.67 -21.29
CA LEU A 480 -23.78 -18.48 -22.14
C LEU A 480 -24.93 -18.51 -23.16
N LEU A 481 -25.21 -19.66 -23.77
CA LEU A 481 -26.34 -19.83 -24.70
C LEU A 481 -27.68 -19.75 -23.97
N ARG A 482 -27.82 -20.44 -22.83
CA ARG A 482 -29.02 -20.45 -21.99
C ARG A 482 -29.39 -19.05 -21.49
N LEU A 483 -28.41 -18.27 -21.05
CA LEU A 483 -28.57 -16.88 -20.59
C LEU A 483 -28.69 -15.88 -21.74
N GLY A 484 -28.63 -16.34 -22.99
CA GLY A 484 -28.79 -15.48 -24.15
C GLY A 484 -27.62 -14.55 -24.43
N GLY A 485 -26.40 -14.91 -24.01
CA GLY A 485 -25.17 -14.13 -24.20
C GLY A 485 -24.81 -13.78 -25.65
N HIS A 486 -25.48 -14.38 -26.63
CA HIS A 486 -25.37 -14.00 -28.05
C HIS A 486 -26.15 -12.71 -28.40
N ARG A 487 -27.09 -12.27 -27.54
CA ARG A 487 -27.87 -11.05 -27.74
C ARG A 487 -27.06 -9.83 -27.30
N SER A 488 -27.42 -8.66 -27.84
CA SER A 488 -26.87 -7.41 -27.32
C SER A 488 -27.52 -7.00 -26.00
N VAL A 489 -26.81 -6.20 -25.19
CA VAL A 489 -27.33 -5.61 -23.95
C VAL A 489 -28.66 -4.90 -24.21
N TYR A 490 -28.71 -4.02 -25.21
CA TYR A 490 -29.95 -3.30 -25.56
C TYR A 490 -31.11 -4.26 -25.87
N ARG A 491 -30.86 -5.35 -26.61
CA ARG A 491 -31.89 -6.33 -26.94
C ARG A 491 -32.37 -7.11 -25.71
N SER A 492 -31.49 -7.42 -24.75
CA SER A 492 -31.90 -8.07 -23.49
C SER A 492 -32.82 -7.16 -22.67
N VAL A 493 -32.48 -5.88 -22.53
CA VAL A 493 -33.32 -4.88 -21.83
C VAL A 493 -34.66 -4.67 -22.54
N ALA A 494 -34.66 -4.52 -23.86
CA ALA A 494 -35.87 -4.24 -24.65
C ALA A 494 -36.92 -5.37 -24.63
N ARG A 495 -36.54 -6.60 -24.25
CA ARG A 495 -37.48 -7.71 -24.03
C ARG A 495 -38.32 -7.53 -22.77
N HIS A 496 -37.83 -6.76 -21.81
CA HIS A 496 -38.44 -6.56 -20.51
C HIS A 496 -39.13 -5.20 -20.40
N ILE A 497 -38.51 -4.17 -20.98
CA ILE A 497 -38.91 -2.77 -20.85
C ILE A 497 -39.42 -2.25 -22.19
N ARG A 498 -40.54 -1.52 -22.19
CA ARG A 498 -41.20 -0.98 -23.38
C ARG A 498 -40.79 0.46 -23.67
N ASP A 499 -40.74 1.31 -22.66
CA ASP A 499 -40.42 2.73 -22.78
C ASP A 499 -38.98 2.90 -23.35
N PRO A 500 -38.81 3.70 -24.41
CA PRO A 500 -37.53 3.85 -25.09
C PRO A 500 -36.47 4.54 -24.23
N ARG A 501 -36.86 5.44 -23.32
CA ARG A 501 -35.94 6.14 -22.41
C ARG A 501 -35.40 5.17 -21.37
N LEU A 502 -36.27 4.37 -20.75
CA LEU A 502 -35.85 3.34 -19.79
C LEU A 502 -34.97 2.27 -20.44
N ARG A 503 -35.21 1.90 -21.71
CA ARG A 503 -34.31 1.03 -22.46
C ARG A 503 -32.89 1.59 -22.54
N VAL A 504 -32.74 2.90 -22.74
CA VAL A 504 -31.43 3.56 -22.71
C VAL A 504 -30.83 3.50 -21.31
N VAL A 505 -31.60 3.88 -20.28
CA VAL A 505 -31.16 3.88 -18.86
C VAL A 505 -30.56 2.55 -18.41
N PHE A 506 -31.12 1.41 -18.82
CA PHE A 506 -30.62 0.10 -18.38
C PHE A 506 -29.67 -0.58 -19.37
N SER A 507 -29.36 0.07 -20.50
CA SER A 507 -28.46 -0.47 -21.52
C SER A 507 -27.24 0.38 -21.83
N PHE A 508 -27.09 1.57 -21.25
CA PHE A 508 -25.97 2.47 -21.58
C PHE A 508 -24.63 2.04 -20.95
N HIS A 509 -24.61 1.21 -19.91
CA HIS A 509 -23.39 0.81 -19.18
C HIS A 509 -22.21 0.35 -20.05
N PRO A 510 -22.39 -0.37 -21.18
CA PRO A 510 -21.28 -0.70 -22.08
C PRO A 510 -20.49 0.52 -22.58
N LEU A 511 -21.10 1.71 -22.65
CA LEU A 511 -20.40 2.95 -23.02
C LEU A 511 -19.36 3.36 -21.98
N LEU A 512 -19.58 3.05 -20.69
CA LEU A 512 -18.63 3.30 -19.60
C LEU A 512 -17.36 2.44 -19.70
N ILE A 513 -17.40 1.38 -20.52
CA ILE A 513 -16.27 0.47 -20.77
C ILE A 513 -15.88 0.42 -22.26
N GLY A 514 -16.31 1.41 -23.05
CA GLY A 514 -15.90 1.59 -24.44
C GLY A 514 -16.54 0.65 -25.46
N GLY A 515 -17.71 0.09 -25.13
CA GLY A 515 -18.45 -0.84 -25.97
C GLY A 515 -19.77 -0.29 -26.48
N ASN A 516 -20.18 -0.73 -27.67
CA ASN A 516 -21.46 -0.36 -28.27
C ASN A 516 -22.64 -1.19 -27.66
N PRO A 517 -23.62 -0.57 -26.97
CA PRO A 517 -24.78 -1.26 -26.38
C PRO A 517 -25.59 -2.15 -27.33
N PHE A 518 -25.55 -1.85 -28.64
CA PHE A 518 -26.25 -2.59 -29.68
C PHE A 518 -25.47 -3.79 -30.21
N ALA A 519 -24.19 -3.93 -29.87
CA ALA A 519 -23.31 -5.01 -30.33
C ALA A 519 -22.67 -5.82 -29.18
N VAL A 520 -22.45 -5.19 -28.02
CA VAL A 520 -21.89 -5.83 -26.83
C VAL A 520 -22.84 -6.86 -26.26
N THR A 521 -22.30 -8.02 -25.88
CA THR A 521 -23.03 -9.18 -25.35
C THR A 521 -23.83 -8.86 -24.09
N SER A 522 -24.99 -9.49 -23.94
CA SER A 522 -25.86 -9.36 -22.76
C SER A 522 -25.24 -9.83 -21.45
N VAL A 523 -24.06 -10.46 -21.44
CA VAL A 523 -23.32 -10.75 -20.20
C VAL A 523 -23.08 -9.47 -19.39
N TYR A 524 -22.88 -8.33 -20.06
CA TYR A 524 -22.66 -7.05 -19.38
C TYR A 524 -23.90 -6.47 -18.70
N THR A 525 -25.09 -7.09 -18.82
CA THR A 525 -26.24 -6.69 -18.00
C THR A 525 -25.95 -6.87 -16.52
N LEU A 526 -25.02 -7.76 -16.15
CA LEU A 526 -24.55 -7.96 -14.77
C LEU A 526 -24.17 -6.67 -14.04
N ILE A 527 -23.74 -5.63 -14.78
CA ILE A 527 -23.33 -4.35 -14.19
C ILE A 527 -24.51 -3.71 -13.43
N ASN A 528 -25.74 -3.84 -13.93
CA ASN A 528 -26.94 -3.31 -13.27
C ASN A 528 -27.12 -3.93 -11.86
N HIS A 529 -26.90 -5.25 -11.74
CA HIS A 529 -26.96 -5.93 -10.45
C HIS A 529 -25.73 -5.61 -9.58
N LEU A 530 -24.53 -5.51 -10.19
CA LEU A 530 -23.29 -5.18 -9.48
C LEU A 530 -23.39 -3.83 -8.77
N GLU A 531 -23.87 -2.79 -9.47
CA GLU A 531 -24.11 -1.46 -8.90
C GLU A 531 -25.19 -1.49 -7.82
N ARG A 532 -26.24 -2.29 -8.00
CA ARG A 532 -27.27 -2.46 -6.96
C ARG A 532 -26.73 -3.15 -5.70
N LYS A 533 -25.90 -4.18 -5.85
CA LYS A 533 -25.38 -5.00 -4.74
C LYS A 533 -24.32 -4.26 -3.92
N TRP A 534 -23.43 -3.53 -4.58
CA TRP A 534 -22.27 -2.92 -3.93
C TRP A 534 -22.21 -1.41 -4.07
N GLY A 535 -23.16 -0.76 -4.72
CA GLY A 535 -23.20 0.68 -4.82
C GLY A 535 -22.15 1.29 -5.74
N VAL A 536 -22.31 2.60 -5.94
CA VAL A 536 -21.33 3.48 -6.58
C VAL A 536 -20.71 4.38 -5.51
N HIS A 537 -19.39 4.45 -5.49
CA HIS A 537 -18.62 5.17 -4.50
C HIS A 537 -17.71 6.21 -5.13
N PHE A 538 -17.35 7.21 -4.33
CA PHE A 538 -16.32 8.19 -4.60
C PHE A 538 -15.21 8.09 -3.54
N ALA A 539 -13.94 8.17 -3.95
CA ALA A 539 -12.82 8.25 -3.02
C ALA A 539 -12.62 9.71 -2.60
N MET A 540 -12.69 10.00 -1.31
CA MET A 540 -12.39 11.34 -0.79
C MET A 540 -10.93 11.70 -1.12
N GLY A 541 -10.70 12.91 -1.64
CA GLY A 541 -9.43 13.31 -2.25
C GLY A 541 -9.23 12.84 -3.70
N GLY A 542 -10.29 12.34 -4.34
CA GLY A 542 -10.32 11.89 -5.73
C GLY A 542 -9.75 10.50 -5.96
N THR A 543 -9.82 10.01 -7.20
CA THR A 543 -9.23 8.73 -7.61
C THR A 543 -7.72 8.66 -7.32
N ASN A 544 -7.05 9.81 -7.31
CA ASN A 544 -5.66 9.92 -6.88
C ASN A 544 -5.40 9.42 -5.44
N ALA A 545 -6.37 9.51 -4.53
CA ALA A 545 -6.22 8.94 -3.18
C ALA A 545 -6.01 7.41 -3.21
N LEU A 546 -6.73 6.71 -4.08
CA LEU A 546 -6.54 5.26 -4.29
C LEU A 546 -5.18 4.95 -4.89
N VAL A 547 -4.72 5.75 -5.86
CA VAL A 547 -3.38 5.59 -6.46
C VAL A 547 -2.29 5.78 -5.41
N ARG A 548 -2.36 6.84 -4.59
CA ARG A 548 -1.41 7.08 -3.50
C ARG A 548 -1.41 5.94 -2.48
N GLY A 549 -2.59 5.46 -2.11
CA GLY A 549 -2.75 4.32 -1.21
C GLY A 549 -2.07 3.05 -1.73
N LEU A 550 -2.30 2.70 -3.00
CA LEU A 550 -1.64 1.55 -3.65
C LEU A 550 -0.12 1.74 -3.76
N ALA A 551 0.34 2.94 -4.08
CA ALA A 551 1.77 3.25 -4.12
C ALA A 551 2.43 3.07 -2.75
N ALA A 552 1.75 3.48 -1.67
CA ALA A 552 2.21 3.27 -0.30
C ALA A 552 2.26 1.77 0.06
N LEU A 553 1.28 0.96 -0.36
CA LEU A 553 1.33 -0.49 -0.18
C LEU A 553 2.55 -1.12 -0.88
N ILE A 554 2.84 -0.70 -2.12
CA ILE A 554 3.99 -1.19 -2.89
C ILE A 554 5.30 -0.83 -2.19
N ALA A 555 5.43 0.43 -1.74
CA ALA A 555 6.59 0.90 -0.99
C ALA A 555 6.77 0.12 0.32
N GLY A 556 5.68 -0.11 1.07
CA GLY A 556 5.67 -0.89 2.31
C GLY A 556 6.14 -2.35 2.16
N GLN A 557 6.12 -2.89 0.94
CA GLN A 557 6.62 -4.24 0.62
C GLN A 557 8.10 -4.27 0.19
N GLY A 558 8.79 -3.11 0.24
CA GLY A 558 10.15 -2.94 -0.25
C GLY A 558 10.25 -2.94 -1.78
N SER A 559 9.15 -2.62 -2.46
CA SER A 559 9.08 -2.46 -3.92
C SER A 559 9.05 -0.98 -4.30
N ARG A 560 9.36 -0.65 -5.56
CA ARG A 560 9.53 0.74 -5.99
C ARG A 560 8.73 1.07 -7.24
N ILE A 561 8.31 2.33 -7.35
CA ILE A 561 7.70 2.91 -8.55
C ILE A 561 8.66 3.97 -9.08
N ARG A 562 9.07 3.84 -10.34
CA ARG A 562 9.90 4.82 -11.05
C ARG A 562 9.06 5.51 -12.12
N CYS A 563 8.84 6.81 -11.93
CA CYS A 563 8.17 7.67 -12.90
C CYS A 563 9.18 8.22 -13.94
N ASN A 564 8.69 8.80 -15.03
CA ASN A 564 9.49 9.25 -16.17
C ASN A 564 10.40 8.15 -16.75
N ALA A 565 9.95 6.89 -16.70
CA ALA A 565 10.70 5.71 -17.13
C ALA A 565 9.89 4.96 -18.20
N GLU A 566 9.86 5.52 -19.41
CA GLU A 566 9.24 4.87 -20.56
C GLU A 566 10.00 3.60 -20.95
N VAL A 567 9.29 2.48 -21.04
CA VAL A 567 9.85 1.22 -21.53
C VAL A 567 9.79 1.21 -23.05
N ALA A 568 10.95 1.05 -23.69
CA ALA A 568 11.07 0.96 -25.15
C ALA A 568 10.97 -0.48 -25.66
N GLU A 569 11.46 -1.46 -24.90
CA GLU A 569 11.50 -2.86 -25.32
C GLU A 569 11.38 -3.83 -24.14
N ILE A 570 10.66 -4.94 -24.33
CA ILE A 570 10.69 -6.12 -23.47
C ILE A 570 11.76 -7.06 -24.02
N LEU A 571 12.81 -7.30 -23.22
CA LEU A 571 13.93 -8.16 -23.59
C LEU A 571 13.51 -9.63 -23.50
N HIS A 572 13.97 -10.45 -24.45
CA HIS A 572 13.66 -11.88 -24.50
C HIS A 572 14.79 -12.71 -25.15
N ASP A 573 14.82 -14.02 -24.87
CA ASP A 573 15.73 -14.99 -25.53
C ASP A 573 15.07 -15.73 -26.71
N GLY A 574 13.88 -15.28 -27.13
CA GLY A 574 13.08 -15.90 -28.18
C GLY A 574 12.03 -16.88 -27.65
N ARG A 575 12.12 -17.30 -26.38
CA ARG A 575 11.14 -18.15 -25.71
C ARG A 575 10.52 -17.52 -24.47
N ARG A 576 11.32 -16.80 -23.68
CA ARG A 576 10.89 -16.17 -22.41
C ARG A 576 11.32 -14.71 -22.33
N ALA A 577 10.54 -13.91 -21.62
CA ALA A 577 10.95 -12.56 -21.23
C ALA A 577 12.07 -12.63 -20.17
N THR A 578 13.05 -11.73 -20.30
CA THR A 578 14.26 -11.67 -19.45
C THR A 578 14.47 -10.32 -18.78
N GLY A 579 13.67 -9.30 -19.14
CA GLY A 579 13.78 -7.95 -18.60
C GLY A 579 13.16 -6.91 -19.51
N VAL A 580 13.55 -5.65 -19.32
CA VAL A 580 13.13 -4.52 -20.16
C VAL A 580 14.30 -3.60 -20.47
N ARG A 581 14.18 -2.85 -21.57
CA ARG A 581 15.03 -1.70 -21.90
C ARG A 581 14.19 -0.43 -21.88
N LEU A 582 14.65 0.58 -21.18
CA LEU A 582 14.04 1.90 -21.12
C LEU A 582 14.38 2.74 -22.37
N ALA A 583 13.63 3.82 -22.60
CA ALA A 583 13.84 4.74 -23.71
C ALA A 583 15.20 5.46 -23.64
N ASP A 584 15.76 5.65 -22.44
CA ASP A 584 17.12 6.19 -22.21
C ASP A 584 18.24 5.16 -22.45
N GLY A 585 17.90 3.91 -22.77
CA GLY A 585 18.83 2.82 -23.04
C GLY A 585 19.15 1.93 -21.84
N GLU A 586 18.74 2.29 -20.61
CA GLU A 586 18.96 1.48 -19.42
C GLU A 586 18.29 0.11 -19.54
N ARG A 587 18.95 -0.95 -19.07
CA ARG A 587 18.44 -2.32 -19.11
C ARG A 587 18.21 -2.85 -17.70
N LEU A 588 17.03 -3.40 -17.47
CA LEU A 588 16.62 -4.00 -16.20
C LEU A 588 16.30 -5.48 -16.41
N ALA A 589 17.15 -6.35 -15.87
CA ALA A 589 16.89 -7.79 -15.87
C ALA A 589 15.77 -8.13 -14.88
N ALA A 590 14.87 -9.05 -15.26
CA ALA A 590 13.75 -9.47 -14.42
C ALA A 590 13.41 -10.93 -14.66
N ALA A 591 13.03 -11.63 -13.59
CA ALA A 591 12.52 -12.99 -13.66
C ALA A 591 11.10 -13.03 -14.25
N VAL A 592 10.31 -11.97 -14.04
CA VAL A 592 8.94 -11.80 -14.53
C VAL A 592 8.79 -10.40 -15.10
N VAL A 593 8.12 -10.28 -16.24
CA VAL A 593 7.67 -8.99 -16.79
C VAL A 593 6.15 -8.99 -16.86
N VAL A 594 5.52 -7.98 -16.27
CA VAL A 594 4.08 -7.74 -16.36
C VAL A 594 3.84 -6.46 -17.15
N SER A 595 3.17 -6.54 -18.29
CA SER A 595 2.74 -5.36 -19.03
C SER A 595 1.32 -4.96 -18.64
N ASN A 596 1.18 -3.74 -18.13
CA ASN A 596 -0.09 -3.05 -17.95
C ASN A 596 -0.27 -1.91 -18.99
N ALA A 597 0.66 -1.79 -19.94
CA ALA A 597 0.48 -0.94 -21.11
C ALA A 597 -0.67 -1.49 -21.98
N ASP A 598 -1.14 -0.69 -22.95
CA ASP A 598 -2.12 -1.17 -23.91
C ASP A 598 -1.62 -2.47 -24.57
N THR A 599 -2.49 -3.47 -24.67
CA THR A 599 -2.09 -4.81 -25.13
C THR A 599 -1.65 -4.80 -26.59
N ALA A 600 -2.30 -4.00 -27.44
CA ALA A 600 -1.89 -3.86 -28.84
C ALA A 600 -0.57 -3.09 -28.92
N TRP A 601 -0.38 -2.07 -28.07
CA TRP A 601 0.90 -1.37 -27.95
C TRP A 601 2.03 -2.31 -27.54
N THR A 602 1.81 -3.12 -26.51
CA THR A 602 2.76 -4.10 -25.99
C THR A 602 3.20 -5.06 -27.10
N TYR A 603 2.24 -5.67 -27.81
CA TYR A 603 2.57 -6.64 -28.86
C TYR A 603 3.16 -5.99 -30.11
N LYS A 604 2.80 -4.74 -30.45
CA LYS A 604 3.26 -4.08 -31.67
C LYS A 604 4.62 -3.39 -31.50
N HIS A 605 4.83 -2.71 -30.37
CA HIS A 605 5.95 -1.80 -30.19
C HIS A 605 6.98 -2.31 -29.17
N LEU A 606 6.57 -3.03 -28.12
CA LEU A 606 7.49 -3.45 -27.06
C LEU A 606 8.16 -4.81 -27.31
N LEU A 607 7.82 -5.52 -28.40
CA LEU A 607 8.38 -6.82 -28.76
C LEU A 607 9.00 -6.82 -30.17
N PRO A 608 9.96 -5.92 -30.45
CA PRO A 608 10.65 -5.89 -31.75
C PRO A 608 11.38 -7.22 -31.99
N GLY A 609 11.34 -7.71 -33.23
CA GLY A 609 12.06 -8.93 -33.64
C GLY A 609 11.44 -10.26 -33.19
N LEU A 610 10.41 -10.26 -32.33
CA LEU A 610 9.70 -11.49 -31.97
C LEU A 610 8.72 -11.92 -33.06
N LYS A 611 8.85 -13.16 -33.55
CA LYS A 611 7.86 -13.78 -34.44
C LYS A 611 6.61 -14.21 -33.65
N ARG A 612 5.65 -13.30 -33.53
CA ARG A 612 4.37 -13.51 -32.83
C ARG A 612 3.48 -14.56 -33.53
N ARG A 613 2.97 -15.52 -32.75
CA ARG A 613 2.13 -16.66 -33.17
C ARG A 613 0.66 -16.29 -33.26
N ARG A 614 0.10 -15.62 -32.24
CA ARG A 614 -1.34 -15.33 -32.12
C ARG A 614 -1.66 -13.87 -32.42
N TRP A 615 -0.84 -12.93 -31.94
CA TRP A 615 -1.09 -11.49 -31.96
C TRP A 615 -0.15 -10.74 -32.90
N GLY A 616 -0.03 -11.22 -34.15
CA GLY A 616 0.74 -10.53 -35.20
C GLY A 616 0.06 -9.28 -35.78
N ASP A 617 0.80 -8.49 -36.55
CA ASP A 617 0.36 -7.16 -37.02
C ASP A 617 -0.94 -7.16 -37.80
N ARG A 618 -1.18 -8.17 -38.66
CA ARG A 618 -2.43 -8.30 -39.41
C ARG A 618 -3.64 -8.47 -38.50
N ARG A 619 -3.50 -9.22 -37.40
CA ARG A 619 -4.59 -9.44 -36.43
C ARG A 619 -4.83 -8.18 -35.61
N LEU A 620 -3.77 -7.53 -35.13
CA LEU A 620 -3.87 -6.26 -34.41
C LEU A 620 -4.53 -5.18 -35.27
N ALA A 621 -4.14 -5.04 -36.54
CA ALA A 621 -4.72 -4.06 -37.45
C ALA A 621 -6.21 -4.29 -37.76
N ARG A 622 -6.67 -5.56 -37.76
CA ARG A 622 -8.07 -5.95 -38.02
C ARG A 622 -8.94 -6.03 -36.76
N ALA A 623 -8.33 -5.96 -35.58
CA ALA A 623 -9.07 -5.97 -34.33
C ALA A 623 -9.93 -4.70 -34.19
N ARG A 624 -11.04 -4.81 -33.47
CA ARG A 624 -11.92 -3.69 -33.17
C ARG A 624 -11.51 -3.04 -31.85
N TYR A 625 -11.28 -1.73 -31.91
CA TYR A 625 -10.91 -0.91 -30.76
C TYR A 625 -12.10 -0.05 -30.34
N SER A 626 -12.18 0.22 -29.03
CA SER A 626 -13.18 1.09 -28.42
C SER A 626 -13.14 2.51 -28.98
N ASN A 627 -14.18 3.30 -28.68
CA ASN A 627 -14.24 4.71 -29.00
C ASN A 627 -13.09 5.51 -28.35
N GLY A 628 -12.77 6.66 -28.93
CA GLY A 628 -11.94 7.68 -28.28
C GLY A 628 -12.76 8.49 -27.28
N LEU A 629 -12.09 9.36 -26.52
CA LEU A 629 -12.75 10.30 -25.61
C LEU A 629 -12.23 11.70 -25.86
N PHE A 630 -13.15 12.66 -25.89
CA PHE A 630 -12.85 14.07 -25.72
C PHE A 630 -13.18 14.43 -24.27
N VAL A 631 -12.22 15.01 -23.56
CA VAL A 631 -12.35 15.34 -22.14
C VAL A 631 -12.05 16.82 -21.94
N TRP A 632 -12.95 17.53 -21.26
CA TRP A 632 -12.79 18.91 -20.87
C TRP A 632 -12.87 19.05 -19.35
N TYR A 633 -11.75 19.41 -18.74
CA TYR A 633 -11.62 19.74 -17.33
C TYR A 633 -11.81 21.24 -17.18
N PHE A 634 -12.64 21.69 -16.25
CA PHE A 634 -12.82 23.11 -16.00
C PHE A 634 -13.21 23.43 -14.56
N GLY A 635 -12.74 24.57 -14.07
CA GLY A 635 -13.09 25.13 -12.78
C GLY A 635 -13.97 26.37 -12.96
N THR A 636 -14.96 26.55 -12.08
CA THR A 636 -15.83 27.73 -12.07
C THR A 636 -15.67 28.52 -10.77
N ASP A 637 -15.76 29.85 -10.85
CA ASP A 637 -15.67 30.77 -9.69
C ASP A 637 -16.89 30.76 -8.75
N ARG A 638 -17.89 29.96 -9.11
CA ARG A 638 -19.15 29.80 -8.39
C ARG A 638 -19.56 28.33 -8.38
N ARG A 639 -20.50 28.01 -7.49
CA ARG A 639 -21.08 26.67 -7.36
C ARG A 639 -22.38 26.50 -8.13
N TYR A 640 -22.62 25.30 -8.65
CA TYR A 640 -23.86 24.88 -9.32
C TYR A 640 -24.57 23.82 -8.49
N GLU A 641 -25.25 24.24 -7.42
CA GLU A 641 -25.82 23.33 -6.41
C GLU A 641 -26.88 22.37 -6.95
N ALA A 642 -27.56 22.71 -8.05
CA ALA A 642 -28.53 21.84 -8.70
C ALA A 642 -27.91 20.65 -9.45
N VAL A 643 -26.59 20.65 -9.67
CA VAL A 643 -25.88 19.62 -10.42
C VAL A 643 -25.35 18.55 -9.46
N PRO A 644 -25.77 17.28 -9.59
CA PRO A 644 -25.29 16.20 -8.73
C PRO A 644 -23.85 15.81 -9.08
N HIS A 645 -23.26 14.97 -8.23
CA HIS A 645 -21.87 14.50 -8.40
C HIS A 645 -21.63 13.86 -9.78
N HIS A 646 -22.58 13.05 -10.27
CA HIS A 646 -22.52 12.44 -11.60
C HIS A 646 -23.79 12.76 -12.40
N SER A 647 -23.62 13.30 -13.60
CA SER A 647 -24.68 13.60 -14.55
C SER A 647 -24.39 12.99 -15.91
N ILE A 648 -25.36 12.32 -16.51
CA ILE A 648 -25.30 11.80 -17.88
C ILE A 648 -26.31 12.60 -18.70
N LEU A 649 -25.85 13.35 -19.69
CA LEU A 649 -26.69 14.13 -20.58
C LEU A 649 -26.87 13.37 -21.88
N LEU A 650 -28.10 12.98 -22.21
CA LEU A 650 -28.42 12.24 -23.43
C LEU A 650 -28.82 13.19 -24.55
N GLY A 651 -28.24 12.94 -25.73
CA GLY A 651 -28.59 13.64 -26.96
C GLY A 651 -29.88 13.15 -27.60
N PRO A 652 -30.38 13.86 -28.64
CA PRO A 652 -31.63 13.53 -29.31
C PRO A 652 -31.56 12.22 -30.12
N ARG A 653 -30.38 11.84 -30.65
CA ARG A 653 -30.21 10.66 -31.54
C ARG A 653 -29.33 9.57 -30.91
N TYR A 654 -29.78 8.91 -29.84
CA TYR A 654 -28.97 7.89 -29.16
C TYR A 654 -28.37 6.83 -30.10
N ARG A 655 -29.19 6.14 -30.91
CA ARG A 655 -28.69 5.12 -31.85
C ARG A 655 -27.82 5.73 -32.98
N GLY A 656 -28.24 6.87 -33.53
CA GLY A 656 -27.50 7.54 -34.60
C GLY A 656 -26.10 7.96 -34.16
N LEU A 657 -25.99 8.55 -32.96
CA LEU A 657 -24.72 8.94 -32.35
C LEU A 657 -23.79 7.73 -32.14
N ILE A 658 -24.32 6.62 -31.64
CA ILE A 658 -23.52 5.39 -31.46
C ILE A 658 -23.05 4.82 -32.80
N ASP A 659 -23.88 4.83 -33.84
CA ASP A 659 -23.46 4.38 -35.17
C ASP A 659 -22.41 5.34 -35.79
N ASP A 660 -22.54 6.66 -35.57
CA ASP A 660 -21.55 7.67 -35.98
C ASP A 660 -20.17 7.42 -35.33
N ILE A 661 -20.13 7.11 -34.03
CA ILE A 661 -18.90 6.87 -33.26
C ILE A 661 -18.24 5.52 -33.60
N PHE A 662 -19.00 4.43 -33.60
CA PHE A 662 -18.43 3.07 -33.67
C PHE A 662 -18.31 2.54 -35.10
N ARG A 663 -19.20 2.93 -36.01
CA ARG A 663 -19.22 2.43 -37.40
C ARG A 663 -18.72 3.45 -38.40
N ALA A 664 -19.32 4.64 -38.43
CA ALA A 664 -18.99 5.66 -39.43
C ALA A 664 -17.67 6.38 -39.11
N LYS A 665 -17.21 6.33 -37.85
CA LYS A 665 -15.98 6.98 -37.37
C LYS A 665 -15.97 8.48 -37.65
N ARG A 666 -17.13 9.12 -37.49
CA ARG A 666 -17.36 10.55 -37.74
C ARG A 666 -17.67 11.27 -36.43
N LEU A 667 -17.06 12.43 -36.23
CA LEU A 667 -17.39 13.31 -35.11
C LEU A 667 -18.80 13.88 -35.33
N ALA A 668 -19.73 13.57 -34.44
CA ALA A 668 -21.11 14.03 -34.52
C ALA A 668 -21.27 15.48 -34.05
N ASP A 669 -22.33 16.14 -34.52
CA ASP A 669 -22.71 17.50 -34.07
C ASP A 669 -23.57 17.49 -32.81
N ASP A 670 -24.26 16.37 -32.52
CA ASP A 670 -24.98 16.15 -31.27
C ASP A 670 -24.17 15.29 -30.28
N PHE A 671 -24.50 15.40 -28.99
CA PHE A 671 -23.68 14.85 -27.92
C PHE A 671 -24.46 13.93 -27.00
N SER A 672 -23.76 12.95 -26.42
CA SER A 672 -24.14 12.38 -25.12
C SER A 672 -22.92 12.53 -24.22
N LEU A 673 -23.12 13.13 -23.05
CA LEU A 673 -22.06 13.64 -22.22
C LEU A 673 -22.12 13.02 -20.83
N TYR A 674 -20.95 12.84 -20.24
CA TYR A 674 -20.81 12.53 -18.83
C TYR A 674 -20.16 13.73 -18.15
N LEU A 675 -20.89 14.38 -17.24
CA LEU A 675 -20.42 15.48 -16.43
C LEU A 675 -20.24 15.01 -14.99
N HIS A 676 -19.03 15.21 -14.47
CA HIS A 676 -18.64 14.89 -13.11
C HIS A 676 -18.33 16.18 -12.35
N ARG A 677 -19.01 16.38 -11.22
CA ARG A 677 -18.84 17.51 -10.29
C ARG A 677 -18.42 16.97 -8.92
N PRO A 678 -17.13 16.62 -8.73
CA PRO A 678 -16.69 15.99 -7.49
C PRO A 678 -16.85 16.90 -6.26
N THR A 679 -16.84 18.23 -6.44
CA THR A 679 -17.05 19.23 -5.39
C THR A 679 -18.46 19.26 -4.78
N ALA A 680 -19.40 18.52 -5.38
CA ALA A 680 -20.69 18.22 -4.74
C ALA A 680 -20.53 17.29 -3.52
N THR A 681 -19.45 16.49 -3.48
CA THR A 681 -19.19 15.50 -2.41
C THR A 681 -17.91 15.80 -1.64
N ASP A 682 -16.88 16.30 -2.32
CA ASP A 682 -15.60 16.70 -1.74
C ASP A 682 -15.24 18.14 -2.13
N PRO A 683 -15.65 19.13 -1.32
CA PRO A 683 -15.32 20.54 -1.57
C PRO A 683 -13.82 20.83 -1.58
N GLY A 684 -12.96 19.94 -1.06
CA GLY A 684 -11.51 20.14 -1.01
C GLY A 684 -10.79 20.05 -2.36
N LEU A 685 -11.52 19.72 -3.43
CA LEU A 685 -10.99 19.61 -4.80
C LEU A 685 -11.04 20.93 -5.59
N ALA A 686 -11.60 21.99 -5.01
CA ALA A 686 -11.61 23.33 -5.59
C ALA A 686 -11.35 24.40 -4.50
N PRO A 687 -10.99 25.65 -4.89
CA PRO A 687 -10.98 26.77 -3.95
C PRO A 687 -12.35 26.99 -3.30
N PRO A 688 -12.42 27.61 -2.11
CA PRO A 688 -13.70 27.90 -1.45
C PRO A 688 -14.66 28.68 -2.36
N GLY A 689 -15.91 28.23 -2.44
CA GLY A 689 -16.94 28.86 -3.28
C GLY A 689 -16.89 28.49 -4.77
N CYS A 690 -15.90 27.71 -5.20
CA CYS A 690 -15.74 27.26 -6.59
C CYS A 690 -16.25 25.82 -6.77
N ASP A 691 -16.46 25.41 -8.03
CA ASP A 691 -16.69 24.00 -8.39
C ASP A 691 -15.65 23.53 -9.41
N ALA A 692 -15.23 22.26 -9.29
CA ALA A 692 -14.42 21.57 -10.28
C ALA A 692 -15.32 20.66 -11.11
N PHE A 693 -15.08 20.61 -12.43
CA PHE A 693 -15.81 19.77 -13.35
C PHE A 693 -14.89 18.98 -14.29
N TYR A 694 -15.40 17.81 -14.64
CA TYR A 694 -14.88 16.93 -15.67
C TYR A 694 -16.03 16.60 -16.63
N LEU A 695 -15.89 16.97 -17.91
CA LEU A 695 -16.83 16.62 -18.96
C LEU A 695 -16.18 15.63 -19.92
N LEU A 696 -16.81 14.49 -20.12
CA LEU A 696 -16.41 13.47 -21.09
C LEU A 696 -17.46 13.36 -22.19
N SER A 697 -16.97 13.34 -23.43
CA SER A 697 -17.76 13.06 -24.63
C SER A 697 -17.17 11.85 -25.37
N PRO A 698 -17.95 10.78 -25.60
CA PRO A 698 -17.53 9.68 -26.47
C PRO A 698 -17.42 10.16 -27.91
N VAL A 699 -16.26 9.93 -28.54
CA VAL A 699 -15.96 10.35 -29.91
C VAL A 699 -15.31 9.20 -30.68
N PRO A 700 -15.23 9.23 -32.01
CA PRO A 700 -14.44 8.25 -32.74
C PRO A 700 -13.00 8.18 -32.20
N ASN A 701 -12.44 6.97 -32.22
CA ASN A 701 -11.00 6.79 -32.03
C ASN A 701 -10.25 7.29 -33.28
N LEU A 702 -8.91 7.24 -33.28
CA LEU A 702 -8.07 7.74 -34.36
C LEU A 702 -8.13 6.91 -35.67
N ASP A 703 -9.04 5.94 -35.76
CA ASP A 703 -9.42 5.37 -37.07
C ASP A 703 -10.33 6.31 -37.87
N GLY A 704 -10.91 7.35 -37.24
CA GLY A 704 -11.64 8.42 -37.90
C GLY A 704 -10.73 9.49 -38.49
N ALA A 705 -11.28 10.32 -39.38
CA ALA A 705 -10.54 11.35 -40.11
C ALA A 705 -10.46 12.72 -39.41
N THR A 706 -10.90 12.82 -38.14
CA THR A 706 -10.93 14.09 -37.40
C THR A 706 -9.52 14.57 -37.08
N ASP A 707 -9.16 15.76 -37.55
CA ASP A 707 -7.98 16.47 -37.07
C ASP A 707 -8.29 17.16 -35.74
N TRP A 708 -7.74 16.64 -34.65
CA TRP A 708 -7.98 17.17 -33.31
C TRP A 708 -7.24 18.49 -33.03
N ALA A 709 -6.20 18.83 -33.81
CA ALA A 709 -5.52 20.11 -33.65
C ALA A 709 -6.46 21.28 -34.05
N GLU A 710 -7.28 21.07 -35.08
CA GLU A 710 -8.25 22.05 -35.56
C GLU A 710 -9.63 21.89 -34.90
N ALA A 711 -10.07 20.65 -34.66
CA ALA A 711 -11.42 20.38 -34.19
C ALA A 711 -11.62 20.59 -32.68
N ALA A 712 -10.56 20.52 -31.85
CA ALA A 712 -10.72 20.48 -30.40
C ALA A 712 -11.39 21.73 -29.80
N GLU A 713 -10.95 22.93 -30.15
CA GLU A 713 -11.50 24.17 -29.59
C GLU A 713 -12.93 24.46 -30.10
N PRO A 714 -13.24 24.36 -31.41
CA PRO A 714 -14.62 24.46 -31.89
C PRO A 714 -15.54 23.44 -31.23
N TYR A 715 -15.08 22.19 -31.03
CA TYR A 715 -15.85 21.17 -30.34
C TYR A 715 -16.12 21.55 -28.88
N ARG A 716 -15.09 22.00 -28.15
CA ARG A 716 -15.19 22.51 -26.77
C ARG A 716 -16.19 23.66 -26.66
N GLN A 717 -16.18 24.61 -27.59
CA GLN A 717 -17.12 25.74 -27.60
C GLN A 717 -18.57 25.28 -27.76
N ARG A 718 -18.84 24.30 -28.62
CA ARG A 718 -20.18 23.71 -28.76
C ARG A 718 -20.63 23.00 -27.49
N LEU A 719 -19.72 22.30 -26.81
CA LEU A 719 -20.00 21.68 -25.52
C LEU A 719 -20.29 22.71 -24.43
N GLN A 720 -19.50 23.79 -24.36
CA GLN A 720 -19.74 24.91 -23.45
C GLN A 720 -21.11 25.52 -23.68
N ALA A 721 -21.44 25.87 -24.94
CA ALA A 721 -22.73 26.46 -25.28
C ALA A 721 -23.90 25.52 -24.92
N HIS A 722 -23.73 24.22 -25.14
CA HIS A 722 -24.73 23.22 -24.76
C HIS A 722 -24.92 23.15 -23.24
N LEU A 723 -23.83 23.07 -22.46
CA LEU A 723 -23.91 23.05 -21.00
C LEU A 723 -24.51 24.35 -20.46
N GLU A 724 -24.12 25.49 -21.01
CA GLU A 724 -24.62 26.81 -20.61
C GLU A 724 -26.13 26.95 -20.83
N ALA A 725 -26.62 26.48 -21.98
CA ALA A 725 -28.04 26.53 -22.32
C ALA A 725 -28.90 25.54 -21.51
N THR A 726 -28.30 24.54 -20.85
CA THR A 726 -29.07 23.41 -20.28
C THR A 726 -28.90 23.20 -18.78
N LEU A 727 -27.68 23.25 -18.26
CA LEU A 727 -27.35 22.79 -16.90
C LEU A 727 -26.52 23.79 -16.11
N LEU A 728 -25.67 24.56 -16.78
CA LEU A 728 -24.70 25.48 -16.19
C LEU A 728 -24.92 26.92 -16.70
N PRO A 729 -26.06 27.57 -16.41
CA PRO A 729 -26.37 28.90 -16.95
C PRO A 729 -25.24 29.91 -16.69
N GLY A 730 -24.81 30.70 -17.66
CA GLY A 730 -23.68 31.64 -17.49
C GLY A 730 -22.30 30.98 -17.35
N LEU A 731 -22.13 29.72 -17.78
CA LEU A 731 -20.86 28.99 -17.73
C LEU A 731 -19.70 29.78 -18.33
N GLY A 732 -19.89 30.38 -19.52
CA GLY A 732 -18.82 31.11 -20.19
C GLY A 732 -18.18 32.22 -19.35
N ALA A 733 -18.98 32.92 -18.56
CA ALA A 733 -18.50 33.98 -17.67
C ALA A 733 -17.87 33.45 -16.37
N ALA A 734 -18.25 32.24 -15.94
CA ALA A 734 -17.81 31.65 -14.67
C ALA A 734 -16.51 30.83 -14.78
N LEU A 735 -16.03 30.54 -16.00
CA LEU A 735 -14.83 29.73 -16.23
C LEU A 735 -13.56 30.45 -15.77
N VAL A 736 -12.83 29.84 -14.83
CA VAL A 736 -11.56 30.38 -14.29
C VAL A 736 -10.36 29.48 -14.55
N SER A 737 -10.59 28.21 -14.88
CA SER A 737 -9.55 27.24 -15.23
C SER A 737 -10.10 26.27 -16.24
N GLN A 738 -9.29 25.84 -17.21
CA GLN A 738 -9.69 24.81 -18.14
C GLN A 738 -8.52 24.06 -18.78
N ARG A 739 -8.78 22.83 -19.21
CA ARG A 739 -7.87 21.99 -19.99
C ARG A 739 -8.66 20.98 -20.81
N VAL A 740 -8.19 20.68 -22.02
CA VAL A 740 -8.77 19.66 -22.89
C VAL A 740 -7.80 18.47 -23.07
N GLN A 741 -8.36 17.27 -23.23
CA GLN A 741 -7.67 16.09 -23.75
C GLN A 741 -8.50 15.45 -24.85
N THR A 742 -7.80 14.93 -25.86
CA THR A 742 -8.37 14.35 -27.07
C THR A 742 -7.88 12.91 -27.27
N PRO A 743 -8.44 12.14 -28.22
CA PRO A 743 -7.90 10.84 -28.60
C PRO A 743 -6.41 10.88 -29.02
N ALA A 744 -5.94 11.99 -29.60
CA ALA A 744 -4.53 12.17 -29.96
C ALA A 744 -3.62 12.23 -28.71
N ASP A 745 -4.09 12.89 -27.64
CA ASP A 745 -3.39 12.90 -26.35
C ASP A 745 -3.32 11.49 -25.74
N PHE A 746 -4.36 10.67 -25.91
CA PHE A 746 -4.36 9.30 -25.39
C PHE A 746 -3.35 8.40 -26.09
N GLU A 747 -3.17 8.57 -27.40
CA GLU A 747 -2.16 7.82 -28.15
C GLU A 747 -0.73 8.25 -27.74
N THR A 748 -0.47 9.55 -27.66
CA THR A 748 0.87 10.07 -27.40
C THR A 748 1.28 10.05 -25.92
N ARG A 749 0.38 10.44 -25.01
CA ARG A 749 0.66 10.52 -23.58
C ARG A 749 0.55 9.16 -22.90
N LEU A 750 -0.54 8.42 -23.19
CA LEU A 750 -0.88 7.15 -22.53
C LEU A 750 -0.52 5.89 -23.34
N LEU A 751 0.05 6.04 -24.54
CA LEU A 751 0.39 4.94 -25.44
C LEU A 751 -0.83 4.04 -25.75
N SER A 752 -2.01 4.66 -25.83
CA SER A 752 -3.26 3.96 -26.12
C SER A 752 -3.41 3.80 -27.62
N TYR A 753 -3.32 2.56 -28.09
CA TYR A 753 -3.33 2.27 -29.53
C TYR A 753 -4.58 2.86 -30.21
N ARG A 754 -4.38 3.65 -31.28
CA ARG A 754 -5.43 4.38 -32.02
C ARG A 754 -6.19 5.39 -31.17
N GLY A 755 -5.63 5.87 -30.06
CA GLY A 755 -6.31 6.80 -29.15
C GLY A 755 -7.56 6.21 -28.49
N ALA A 756 -7.67 4.87 -28.42
CA ALA A 756 -8.84 4.20 -27.86
C ALA A 756 -8.90 4.39 -26.33
N GLY A 757 -10.07 4.81 -25.82
CA GLY A 757 -10.25 5.09 -24.39
C GLY A 757 -10.10 3.85 -23.50
N PHE A 758 -10.54 2.69 -23.99
CA PHE A 758 -10.72 1.46 -23.22
C PHE A 758 -10.04 0.22 -23.83
N GLY A 759 -9.18 0.41 -24.82
CA GLY A 759 -8.51 -0.70 -25.53
C GLY A 759 -9.45 -1.42 -26.49
N LEU A 760 -9.43 -2.76 -26.49
CA LEU A 760 -10.23 -3.61 -27.38
C LEU A 760 -11.74 -3.53 -27.07
N GLU A 761 -12.55 -3.43 -28.11
CA GLU A 761 -14.02 -3.43 -28.00
C GLU A 761 -14.51 -4.80 -27.47
N PRO A 762 -15.40 -4.84 -26.46
CA PRO A 762 -15.90 -6.07 -25.85
C PRO A 762 -17.01 -6.76 -26.69
N VAL A 763 -16.73 -6.98 -27.98
CA VAL A 763 -17.59 -7.82 -28.84
C VAL A 763 -17.37 -9.30 -28.53
N LEU A 764 -18.34 -10.15 -28.88
CA LEU A 764 -18.31 -11.60 -28.57
C LEU A 764 -17.01 -12.28 -29.07
N THR A 765 -16.55 -11.94 -30.28
CA THR A 765 -15.32 -12.48 -30.90
C THR A 765 -14.02 -11.91 -30.33
N GLN A 766 -14.09 -10.97 -29.38
CA GLN A 766 -12.94 -10.38 -28.68
C GLN A 766 -13.11 -10.43 -27.16
N SER A 767 -14.01 -11.30 -26.67
CA SER A 767 -14.30 -11.51 -25.26
C SER A 767 -13.88 -12.91 -24.81
N ALA A 768 -13.78 -13.12 -23.50
CA ALA A 768 -13.35 -14.39 -22.89
C ALA A 768 -12.07 -14.94 -23.55
N TRP A 769 -12.07 -16.21 -23.98
CA TRP A 769 -10.90 -16.87 -24.58
C TRP A 769 -10.34 -16.15 -25.81
N PHE A 770 -11.16 -15.42 -26.58
CA PHE A 770 -10.71 -14.74 -27.81
C PHE A 770 -9.89 -13.48 -27.55
N ARG A 771 -10.01 -12.88 -26.37
CA ARG A 771 -9.22 -11.73 -25.90
C ARG A 771 -7.76 -12.14 -25.65
N PRO A 772 -6.79 -11.21 -25.62
CA PRO A 772 -5.46 -11.52 -25.11
C PRO A 772 -5.53 -12.15 -23.71
N HIS A 773 -4.66 -13.12 -23.46
CA HIS A 773 -4.61 -13.84 -22.19
C HIS A 773 -3.71 -13.12 -21.18
N ASN A 774 -3.93 -13.36 -19.88
CA ASN A 774 -3.09 -12.76 -18.83
C ASN A 774 -1.68 -13.35 -18.79
N ALA A 775 -1.52 -14.62 -19.13
CA ALA A 775 -0.21 -15.17 -19.49
C ALA A 775 -0.06 -15.01 -21.01
N SER A 776 1.02 -14.35 -21.44
CA SER A 776 1.24 -14.08 -22.86
C SER A 776 1.29 -15.38 -23.64
N GLU A 777 0.58 -15.41 -24.77
CA GLU A 777 0.64 -16.52 -25.71
C GLU A 777 1.93 -16.52 -26.54
N GLU A 778 2.71 -15.44 -26.45
CA GLU A 778 3.89 -15.17 -27.28
C GLU A 778 5.22 -15.47 -26.56
N LEU A 779 5.30 -15.22 -25.24
CA LEU A 779 6.50 -15.42 -24.44
C LEU A 779 6.16 -16.00 -23.07
N GLU A 780 6.95 -16.98 -22.63
CA GLU A 780 6.95 -17.40 -21.23
C GLU A 780 7.40 -16.23 -20.33
N ARG A 781 6.85 -16.15 -19.11
CA ARG A 781 7.20 -15.13 -18.09
C ARG A 781 6.82 -13.69 -18.44
N LEU A 782 6.15 -13.48 -19.57
CA LEU A 782 5.46 -12.24 -19.89
C LEU A 782 3.99 -12.38 -19.52
N TYR A 783 3.49 -11.45 -18.72
CA TYR A 783 2.09 -11.40 -18.32
C TYR A 783 1.47 -10.07 -18.75
N ILE A 784 0.19 -10.09 -19.07
CA ILE A 784 -0.58 -8.92 -19.47
C ILE A 784 -1.68 -8.68 -18.43
N VAL A 785 -1.81 -7.44 -17.96
CA VAL A 785 -2.88 -7.02 -17.06
C VAL A 785 -3.51 -5.72 -17.57
N GLY A 786 -4.69 -5.38 -17.03
CA GLY A 786 -5.38 -4.14 -17.33
C GLY A 786 -6.48 -4.28 -18.37
N ALA A 787 -6.93 -3.14 -18.93
CA ALA A 787 -8.16 -3.06 -19.70
C ALA A 787 -8.09 -3.81 -21.06
N GLY A 788 -6.90 -3.97 -21.64
CA GLY A 788 -6.72 -4.61 -22.96
C GLY A 788 -6.76 -6.14 -22.94
N THR A 789 -6.76 -6.77 -21.76
CA THR A 789 -6.72 -8.23 -21.58
C THR A 789 -7.94 -8.72 -20.80
N HIS A 790 -8.03 -10.03 -20.57
CA HIS A 790 -9.08 -10.63 -19.75
C HIS A 790 -8.99 -10.15 -18.27
N PRO A 791 -10.12 -9.90 -17.58
CA PRO A 791 -11.52 -9.99 -18.04
C PRO A 791 -12.02 -8.80 -18.88
N GLY A 792 -11.45 -7.60 -18.72
CA GLY A 792 -11.76 -6.44 -19.58
C GLY A 792 -11.60 -5.09 -18.91
N ALA A 793 -12.16 -4.06 -19.54
CA ALA A 793 -12.13 -2.67 -19.07
C ALA A 793 -13.09 -2.41 -17.90
N GLY A 794 -12.87 -1.29 -17.20
CA GLY A 794 -13.56 -0.91 -15.95
C GLY A 794 -12.75 -1.31 -14.71
N LEU A 795 -12.90 -0.58 -13.60
CA LEU A 795 -12.12 -0.83 -12.37
C LEU A 795 -12.23 -2.30 -11.89
N PRO A 796 -13.42 -2.92 -11.81
CA PRO A 796 -13.51 -4.32 -11.38
C PRO A 796 -12.79 -5.27 -12.33
N GLY A 797 -12.87 -5.02 -13.64
CA GLY A 797 -12.22 -5.84 -14.66
C GLY A 797 -10.69 -5.72 -14.59
N VAL A 798 -10.18 -4.50 -14.46
CA VAL A 798 -8.75 -4.19 -14.36
C VAL A 798 -8.13 -4.79 -13.08
N LEU A 799 -8.79 -4.67 -11.94
CA LEU A 799 -8.30 -5.26 -10.68
C LEU A 799 -8.35 -6.79 -10.69
N SER A 800 -9.43 -7.36 -11.25
CA SER A 800 -9.56 -8.82 -11.41
C SER A 800 -8.49 -9.38 -12.36
N SER A 801 -8.11 -8.63 -13.39
CA SER A 801 -7.01 -8.98 -14.30
C SER A 801 -5.70 -9.21 -13.55
N ALA A 802 -5.38 -8.35 -12.58
CA ALA A 802 -4.19 -8.49 -11.74
C ALA A 802 -4.30 -9.68 -10.78
N ARG A 803 -5.50 -9.98 -10.27
CA ARG A 803 -5.75 -11.15 -9.41
C ARG A 803 -5.45 -12.47 -10.11
N ILE A 804 -5.62 -12.56 -11.43
CA ILE A 804 -5.29 -13.77 -12.20
C ILE A 804 -3.79 -14.11 -12.14
N LEU A 805 -2.91 -13.12 -11.93
CA LEU A 805 -1.46 -13.35 -11.75
C LEU A 805 -1.17 -14.32 -10.61
N ASP A 806 -2.02 -14.36 -9.59
CA ASP A 806 -1.93 -15.26 -8.45
C ASP A 806 -1.93 -16.74 -8.86
N GLN A 807 -2.51 -17.05 -10.02
CA GLN A 807 -2.60 -18.41 -10.55
C GLN A 807 -1.53 -18.70 -11.61
N VAL A 808 -1.02 -17.68 -12.30
CA VAL A 808 -0.21 -17.85 -13.52
C VAL A 808 1.26 -17.40 -13.39
N ALA A 809 1.61 -16.54 -12.43
CA ALA A 809 2.94 -15.93 -12.29
C ALA A 809 3.92 -16.71 -11.37
N MET A 810 3.66 -17.99 -11.12
CA MET A 810 4.31 -18.77 -10.06
C MET A 810 5.64 -19.44 -10.49
N LEU A 811 6.66 -18.65 -10.82
CA LEU A 811 7.98 -19.17 -11.23
C LEU A 811 8.76 -19.85 -10.10
N ALA A 812 8.74 -19.31 -8.89
CA ALA A 812 9.42 -19.93 -7.75
C ALA A 812 8.86 -21.33 -7.45
N ARG A 813 7.54 -21.49 -7.52
CA ARG A 813 6.85 -22.75 -7.18
C ARG A 813 7.00 -23.83 -8.24
N ALA A 814 7.19 -23.47 -9.51
CA ALA A 814 7.42 -24.45 -10.57
C ALA A 814 8.79 -25.13 -10.42
N ALA A 815 9.84 -24.36 -10.10
CA ALA A 815 11.17 -24.89 -9.84
C ALA A 815 11.18 -25.79 -8.59
N ASP A 816 10.52 -25.35 -7.51
CA ASP A 816 10.43 -26.12 -6.27
C ASP A 816 9.68 -27.44 -6.46
N ARG A 817 8.54 -27.44 -7.17
CA ARG A 817 7.81 -28.68 -7.52
C ARG A 817 8.64 -29.62 -8.38
N SER A 818 9.42 -29.09 -9.33
CA SER A 818 10.33 -29.90 -10.14
C SER A 818 11.43 -30.54 -9.30
N ALA A 819 12.00 -29.79 -8.33
CA ALA A 819 13.00 -30.29 -7.40
C ALA A 819 12.43 -31.41 -6.51
N CYS A 820 11.24 -31.23 -5.93
CA CYS A 820 10.56 -32.26 -5.14
C CYS A 820 10.32 -33.53 -5.97
N ARG A 821 9.86 -33.39 -7.22
CA ARG A 821 9.66 -34.54 -8.11
C ARG A 821 10.96 -35.27 -8.42
N ALA A 822 12.05 -34.54 -8.67
CA ALA A 822 13.36 -35.14 -8.93
C ALA A 822 13.90 -35.90 -7.70
N LEU A 823 13.76 -35.31 -6.51
CA LEU A 823 14.15 -35.92 -5.24
C LEU A 823 13.41 -37.23 -5.00
N ILE A 824 12.08 -37.24 -5.17
CA ILE A 824 11.28 -38.45 -4.99
C ILE A 824 11.58 -39.53 -6.04
N ARG A 825 11.82 -39.13 -7.29
CA ARG A 825 12.23 -40.07 -8.35
C ARG A 825 13.54 -40.79 -8.02
N GLY A 826 14.48 -40.11 -7.35
CA GLY A 826 15.75 -40.68 -6.93
C GLY A 826 15.68 -41.47 -5.63
N GLY A 827 15.04 -40.91 -4.60
CA GLY A 827 15.08 -41.40 -3.21
C GLY A 827 13.90 -42.27 -2.75
N SER A 828 12.80 -42.35 -3.50
CA SER A 828 11.63 -43.16 -3.11
C SER A 828 10.94 -43.77 -4.33
N ARG A 829 11.65 -44.69 -5.01
CA ARG A 829 11.26 -45.28 -6.30
C ARG A 829 9.87 -45.93 -6.30
N SER A 830 9.54 -46.67 -5.23
CA SER A 830 8.24 -47.34 -5.09
C SER A 830 7.09 -46.34 -5.02
N PHE A 831 7.23 -45.29 -4.21
CA PHE A 831 6.25 -44.21 -4.15
C PHE A 831 6.18 -43.41 -5.46
N PHE A 832 7.32 -43.11 -6.09
CA PHE A 832 7.34 -42.41 -7.38
C PHE A 832 6.52 -43.17 -8.44
N LEU A 833 6.67 -44.49 -8.53
CA LEU A 833 5.89 -45.32 -9.45
C LEU A 833 4.40 -45.34 -9.07
N ALA A 834 4.07 -45.57 -7.79
CA ALA A 834 2.69 -45.57 -7.31
C ALA A 834 1.98 -44.22 -7.56
N SER A 835 2.71 -43.11 -7.40
CA SER A 835 2.18 -41.76 -7.61
C SER A 835 1.72 -41.51 -9.05
N LEU A 836 2.19 -42.28 -10.04
CA LEU A 836 1.76 -42.14 -11.44
C LEU A 836 0.28 -42.50 -11.64
N LEU A 837 -0.31 -43.28 -10.71
CA LEU A 837 -1.72 -43.63 -10.69
C LEU A 837 -2.61 -42.51 -10.11
N LEU A 838 -2.02 -41.49 -9.47
CA LEU A 838 -2.75 -40.37 -8.89
C LEU A 838 -3.04 -39.27 -9.94
N PRO A 839 -4.20 -38.59 -9.87
CA PRO A 839 -4.47 -37.39 -10.66
C PRO A 839 -3.43 -36.30 -10.40
N GLU A 840 -3.07 -35.51 -11.42
CA GLU A 840 -2.04 -34.46 -11.31
C GLU A 840 -2.27 -33.50 -10.12
N GLN A 841 -3.54 -33.22 -9.83
CA GLN A 841 -3.97 -32.33 -8.75
C GLN A 841 -3.63 -32.85 -7.36
N VAL A 842 -3.50 -34.17 -7.19
CA VAL A 842 -3.08 -34.86 -5.95
C VAL A 842 -1.60 -35.23 -6.01
N ARG A 843 -1.14 -35.66 -7.19
CA ARG A 843 0.24 -36.10 -7.42
C ARG A 843 1.27 -35.00 -7.16
N ALA A 844 1.04 -33.79 -7.68
CA ALA A 844 1.95 -32.68 -7.50
C ALA A 844 2.15 -32.26 -6.03
N PRO A 845 1.09 -32.03 -5.22
CA PRO A 845 1.27 -31.76 -3.79
C PRO A 845 1.79 -32.98 -3.02
N ALA A 846 1.48 -34.22 -3.43
CA ALA A 846 2.03 -35.41 -2.80
C ALA A 846 3.56 -35.49 -2.94
N TYR A 847 4.14 -35.08 -4.08
CA TYR A 847 5.59 -34.97 -4.20
C TYR A 847 6.21 -33.99 -3.20
N ALA A 848 5.56 -32.87 -2.92
CA ALA A 848 6.06 -31.89 -1.96
C ALA A 848 5.96 -32.40 -0.52
N LEU A 849 4.84 -33.02 -0.15
CA LEU A 849 4.66 -33.68 1.16
C LEU A 849 5.73 -34.76 1.39
N TYR A 850 5.87 -35.70 0.46
CA TYR A 850 6.84 -36.78 0.61
C TYR A 850 8.29 -36.27 0.55
N ALA A 851 8.59 -35.23 -0.22
CA ALA A 851 9.93 -34.65 -0.25
C ALA A 851 10.30 -33.99 1.08
N PHE A 852 9.33 -33.34 1.75
CA PHE A 852 9.52 -32.82 3.10
C PHE A 852 9.77 -33.95 4.11
N CYS A 853 8.92 -34.99 4.12
CA CYS A 853 9.10 -36.14 5.01
C CYS A 853 10.46 -36.82 4.81
N ARG A 854 10.87 -37.03 3.56
CA ARG A 854 12.13 -37.70 3.22
C ARG A 854 13.35 -36.90 3.67
N LEU A 855 13.36 -35.59 3.46
CA LEU A 855 14.46 -34.74 3.93
C LEU A 855 14.49 -34.61 5.45
N ALA A 856 13.34 -34.71 6.12
CA ALA A 856 13.30 -34.72 7.58
C ALA A 856 13.90 -36.02 8.15
N ASP A 857 13.52 -37.15 7.57
CA ASP A 857 14.06 -38.49 7.86
C ASP A 857 15.60 -38.55 7.64
N ASP A 858 16.08 -38.09 6.48
CA ASP A 858 17.53 -38.04 6.15
C ASP A 858 18.34 -37.14 7.09
N GLU A 859 17.72 -36.09 7.64
CA GLU A 859 18.38 -35.18 8.58
C GLU A 859 18.52 -35.83 9.97
N VAL A 860 17.54 -36.64 10.37
CA VAL A 860 17.52 -37.36 11.66
C VAL A 860 18.47 -38.55 11.64
N ASP A 861 18.55 -39.27 10.51
CA ASP A 861 19.46 -40.40 10.30
C ASP A 861 20.94 -39.99 10.16
N GLY A 862 21.25 -38.68 10.11
CA GLY A 862 22.62 -38.18 10.02
C GLY A 862 23.27 -38.35 8.64
N GLN A 863 22.49 -38.56 7.58
CA GLN A 863 22.98 -38.70 6.20
C GLN A 863 23.33 -37.34 5.55
N SER A 864 23.01 -36.24 6.23
CA SER A 864 23.30 -34.87 5.82
C SER A 864 24.62 -34.39 6.43
N GLY A 865 25.71 -34.50 5.68
CA GLY A 865 27.10 -34.41 6.19
C GLY A 865 27.45 -33.27 7.16
N GLY A 866 28.24 -33.61 8.19
CA GLY A 866 29.11 -32.68 8.92
C GLY A 866 28.99 -32.60 10.45
N GLY A 867 28.03 -33.28 11.09
CA GLY A 867 27.79 -33.18 12.54
C GLY A 867 27.89 -34.51 13.29
N ALA A 868 28.10 -34.44 14.61
CA ALA A 868 28.32 -35.58 15.52
C ALA A 868 27.33 -36.75 15.29
N SER A 869 27.86 -37.94 15.00
CA SER A 869 27.10 -39.18 14.88
C SER A 869 26.61 -39.66 16.26
N GLY A 870 25.33 -40.04 16.36
CA GLY A 870 24.72 -40.58 17.59
C GLY A 870 23.48 -39.81 18.05
N ALA A 871 22.88 -40.23 19.17
CA ALA A 871 21.61 -39.68 19.70
C ALA A 871 21.62 -38.14 19.87
N ALA A 872 22.77 -37.54 20.19
CA ALA A 872 22.92 -36.09 20.30
C ALA A 872 22.78 -35.36 18.95
N GLY A 873 23.22 -35.97 17.85
CA GLY A 873 23.06 -35.43 16.50
C GLY A 873 21.61 -35.46 16.02
N GLY A 874 20.91 -36.57 16.29
CA GLY A 874 19.49 -36.73 15.97
C GLY A 874 18.59 -35.76 16.73
N LEU A 875 18.84 -35.54 18.03
CA LEU A 875 18.07 -34.55 18.81
C LEU A 875 18.28 -33.11 18.32
N ALA A 876 19.50 -32.76 17.89
CA ALA A 876 19.76 -31.46 17.27
C ALA A 876 19.09 -31.32 15.90
N ALA A 877 18.96 -32.41 15.12
CA ALA A 877 18.22 -32.44 13.87
C ALA A 877 16.71 -32.20 14.09
N VAL A 878 16.12 -32.83 15.10
CA VAL A 878 14.72 -32.63 15.49
C VAL A 878 14.43 -31.16 15.79
N GLU A 879 15.32 -30.45 16.50
CA GLU A 879 15.10 -29.04 16.81
C GLU A 879 15.18 -28.16 15.55
N ARG A 880 16.12 -28.43 14.63
CA ARG A 880 16.16 -27.75 13.33
C ARG A 880 14.91 -28.03 12.49
N LEU A 881 14.35 -29.24 12.57
CA LEU A 881 13.11 -29.58 11.89
C LEU A 881 11.91 -28.81 12.47
N ARG A 882 11.85 -28.61 13.78
CA ARG A 882 10.84 -27.74 14.41
C ARG A 882 10.96 -26.31 13.92
N GLU A 883 12.17 -25.75 13.85
CA GLU A 883 12.40 -24.39 13.31
C GLU A 883 12.06 -24.28 11.82
N ARG A 884 12.31 -25.33 11.03
CA ARG A 884 11.88 -25.41 9.62
C ARG A 884 10.36 -25.43 9.53
N LEU A 885 9.68 -26.21 10.38
CA LEU A 885 8.22 -26.30 10.40
C LEU A 885 7.56 -24.99 10.86
N GLU A 886 8.12 -24.30 11.86
CA GLU A 886 7.68 -22.97 12.26
C GLU A 886 7.71 -21.99 11.10
N ARG A 887 8.81 -21.98 10.35
CA ARG A 887 8.98 -21.12 9.18
C ARG A 887 7.99 -21.45 8.06
N VAL A 888 7.68 -22.73 7.87
CA VAL A 888 6.66 -23.20 6.92
C VAL A 888 5.28 -22.63 7.30
N TYR A 889 4.86 -22.79 8.56
CA TYR A 889 3.55 -22.31 9.03
C TYR A 889 3.48 -20.78 9.20
N ALA A 890 4.62 -20.10 9.38
CA ALA A 890 4.72 -18.64 9.38
C ALA A 890 4.74 -18.01 7.97
N GLY A 891 4.63 -18.82 6.90
CA GLY A 891 4.68 -18.35 5.52
C GLY A 891 6.05 -17.84 5.07
N ARG A 892 7.12 -18.20 5.80
CA ARG A 892 8.52 -17.79 5.53
C ARG A 892 9.45 -19.01 5.43
N PRO A 893 9.14 -20.00 4.56
CA PRO A 893 9.96 -21.21 4.43
C PRO A 893 11.41 -20.89 4.04
N GLY A 894 12.34 -21.74 4.49
CA GLY A 894 13.76 -21.55 4.24
C GLY A 894 14.19 -21.78 2.78
N ALA A 895 15.51 -21.86 2.55
CA ALA A 895 16.09 -22.03 1.22
C ALA A 895 15.88 -23.44 0.60
N ILE A 896 15.33 -24.39 1.35
CA ILE A 896 15.08 -25.76 0.88
C ILE A 896 13.82 -25.79 0.00
N ALA A 897 13.94 -26.32 -1.21
CA ALA A 897 12.83 -26.39 -2.18
C ALA A 897 11.62 -27.18 -1.64
N ALA A 898 11.87 -28.28 -0.90
CA ALA A 898 10.82 -29.06 -0.26
C ALA A 898 10.05 -28.26 0.79
N ASP A 899 10.71 -27.44 1.61
CA ASP A 899 10.05 -26.61 2.63
C ASP A 899 9.16 -25.53 1.97
N ARG A 900 9.65 -24.90 0.90
CA ARG A 900 8.86 -23.93 0.13
C ARG A 900 7.66 -24.56 -0.54
N ALA A 901 7.83 -25.74 -1.13
CA ALA A 901 6.74 -26.49 -1.75
C ALA A 901 5.74 -27.01 -0.70
N PHE A 902 6.23 -27.43 0.48
CA PHE A 902 5.39 -27.93 1.57
C PHE A 902 4.57 -26.81 2.22
N ALA A 903 5.13 -25.59 2.34
CA ALA A 903 4.37 -24.42 2.78
C ALA A 903 3.17 -24.11 1.87
N GLU A 904 3.32 -24.28 0.55
CA GLU A 904 2.19 -24.18 -0.39
C GLU A 904 1.14 -25.28 -0.12
N VAL A 905 1.58 -26.50 0.15
CA VAL A 905 0.66 -27.62 0.43
C VAL A 905 -0.10 -27.41 1.73
N VAL A 906 0.58 -26.94 2.79
CA VAL A 906 -0.02 -26.61 4.08
C VAL A 906 -1.10 -25.54 3.93
N ASP A 907 -0.78 -24.44 3.24
CA ASP A 907 -1.71 -23.32 2.99
C ASP A 907 -2.90 -23.78 2.13
N ARG A 908 -2.62 -24.39 0.98
CA ARG A 908 -3.64 -24.77 0.00
C ARG A 908 -4.60 -25.85 0.50
N HIS A 909 -4.11 -26.82 1.25
CA HIS A 909 -4.92 -27.94 1.75
C HIS A 909 -5.30 -27.77 3.22
N ALA A 910 -4.98 -26.64 3.84
CA ALA A 910 -5.23 -26.35 5.25
C ALA A 910 -4.78 -27.51 6.16
N ILE A 911 -3.53 -27.95 6.01
CA ILE A 911 -2.99 -29.05 6.81
C ILE A 911 -2.84 -28.58 8.27
N PRO A 912 -3.53 -29.22 9.24
CA PRO A 912 -3.39 -28.88 10.64
C PRO A 912 -1.96 -29.09 11.12
N ARG A 913 -1.42 -28.09 11.81
CA ARG A 913 -0.06 -28.07 12.37
C ARG A 913 0.28 -29.30 13.20
N ALA A 914 -0.70 -29.85 13.92
CA ALA A 914 -0.56 -31.03 14.75
C ALA A 914 -0.09 -32.29 13.97
N LEU A 915 -0.40 -32.43 12.68
CA LEU A 915 -0.01 -33.60 11.89
C LEU A 915 1.50 -33.67 11.62
N PRO A 916 2.14 -32.65 11.01
CA PRO A 916 3.59 -32.65 10.84
C PRO A 916 4.34 -32.54 12.18
N GLU A 917 3.75 -31.95 13.23
CA GLU A 917 4.34 -31.98 14.57
C GLU A 917 4.38 -33.40 15.15
N ALA A 918 3.32 -34.19 14.97
CA ALA A 918 3.31 -35.60 15.36
C ALA A 918 4.39 -36.41 14.62
N LEU A 919 4.63 -36.12 13.34
CA LEU A 919 5.72 -36.72 12.56
C LEU A 919 7.09 -36.41 13.16
N ILE A 920 7.35 -35.14 13.49
CA ILE A 920 8.60 -34.73 14.14
C ILE A 920 8.74 -35.32 15.55
N GLU A 921 7.64 -35.50 16.28
CA GLU A 921 7.64 -36.23 17.56
C GLU A 921 8.06 -37.70 17.37
N GLY A 922 7.59 -38.36 16.31
CA GLY A 922 8.03 -39.69 15.92
C GLY A 922 9.54 -39.75 15.68
N PHE A 923 10.08 -38.83 14.88
CA PHE A 923 11.52 -38.72 14.65
C PHE A 923 12.32 -38.45 15.93
N ALA A 924 11.74 -37.71 16.89
CA ALA A 924 12.36 -37.51 18.20
C ALA A 924 12.47 -38.81 19.00
N TRP A 925 11.53 -39.74 18.85
CA TRP A 925 11.59 -41.06 19.47
C TRP A 925 12.68 -41.93 18.84
N ASP A 926 12.84 -41.84 17.52
CA ASP A 926 13.89 -42.55 16.78
C ASP A 926 15.28 -42.03 17.17
N ALA A 927 15.46 -40.71 17.20
CA ALA A 927 16.70 -40.06 17.64
C ALA A 927 17.08 -40.41 19.09
N ALA A 928 16.09 -40.65 19.95
CA ALA A 928 16.29 -41.06 21.34
C ALA A 928 16.61 -42.57 21.51
N GLY A 929 16.58 -43.36 20.43
CA GLY A 929 16.83 -44.80 20.48
C GLY A 929 15.79 -45.56 21.31
N ARG A 930 14.55 -45.09 21.32
CA ARG A 930 13.48 -45.65 22.17
C ARG A 930 13.19 -47.11 21.80
N ARG A 931 13.07 -47.98 22.81
CA ARG A 931 12.59 -49.35 22.65
C ARG A 931 11.13 -49.44 23.12
N TYR A 932 10.35 -50.32 22.50
CA TYR A 932 8.93 -50.50 22.79
C TYR A 932 8.70 -51.87 23.42
N GLU A 933 8.08 -51.90 24.59
CA GLU A 933 7.83 -53.11 25.37
C GLU A 933 6.42 -53.65 25.15
N SER A 934 5.51 -52.85 24.55
CA SER A 934 4.14 -53.26 24.24
C SER A 934 3.69 -52.89 22.83
N LEU A 935 2.71 -53.63 22.30
CA LEU A 935 2.06 -53.30 21.02
C LEU A 935 1.37 -51.93 21.05
N SER A 936 0.90 -51.48 22.21
CA SER A 936 0.31 -50.14 22.37
C SER A 936 1.34 -49.03 22.14
N GLU A 937 2.58 -49.23 22.59
CA GLU A 937 3.67 -48.28 22.35
C GLU A 937 4.11 -48.27 20.89
N VAL A 938 4.16 -49.44 20.25
CA VAL A 938 4.42 -49.55 18.80
C VAL A 938 3.32 -48.84 18.00
N ARG A 939 2.04 -48.99 18.39
CA ARG A 939 0.93 -48.26 17.76
C ARG A 939 1.04 -46.75 17.96
N ALA A 940 1.40 -46.31 19.17
CA ALA A 940 1.60 -44.88 19.47
C ALA A 940 2.73 -44.26 18.62
N TYR A 941 3.77 -45.04 18.32
CA TYR A 941 4.82 -44.65 17.37
C TYR A 941 4.28 -44.64 15.92
N GLY A 942 3.62 -45.71 15.47
CA GLY A 942 3.07 -45.83 14.12
C GLY A 942 2.14 -44.68 13.72
N VAL A 943 1.26 -44.25 14.65
CA VAL A 943 0.36 -43.09 14.46
C VAL A 943 1.15 -41.80 14.23
N ARG A 944 2.29 -41.63 14.91
CA ARG A 944 3.13 -40.42 14.79
C ARG A 944 3.89 -40.38 13.48
N VAL A 945 4.38 -41.52 12.99
CA VAL A 945 5.15 -41.57 11.74
C VAL A 945 4.28 -41.80 10.51
N ALA A 946 3.83 -43.03 10.26
CA ALA A 946 3.14 -43.38 9.03
C ALA A 946 1.67 -42.92 9.06
N GLY A 947 1.02 -42.97 10.22
CA GLY A 947 -0.36 -42.52 10.40
C GLY A 947 -0.54 -41.01 10.15
N SER A 948 0.41 -40.18 10.59
CA SER A 948 0.38 -38.73 10.35
C SER A 948 0.54 -38.39 8.86
N VAL A 949 1.39 -39.12 8.13
CA VAL A 949 1.53 -39.01 6.67
C VAL A 949 0.27 -39.46 5.95
N GLY A 950 -0.34 -40.57 6.38
CA GLY A 950 -1.64 -41.05 5.89
C GLY A 950 -2.75 -40.01 6.06
N ALA A 951 -2.84 -39.40 7.24
CA ALA A 951 -3.77 -38.31 7.53
C ALA A 951 -3.52 -37.09 6.62
N MET A 952 -2.27 -36.66 6.45
CA MET A 952 -1.93 -35.57 5.52
C MET A 952 -2.29 -35.91 4.08
N MET A 953 -2.07 -37.13 3.61
CA MET A 953 -2.46 -37.58 2.27
C MET A 953 -3.97 -37.58 2.06
N ALA A 954 -4.76 -37.98 3.06
CA ALA A 954 -6.22 -37.85 3.00
C ALA A 954 -6.63 -36.38 2.81
N LEU A 955 -5.90 -35.46 3.45
CA LEU A 955 -6.17 -34.03 3.27
C LEU A 955 -5.86 -33.54 1.85
N LEU A 956 -4.79 -34.04 1.23
CA LEU A 956 -4.44 -33.74 -0.17
C LEU A 956 -5.50 -34.26 -1.15
N MET A 957 -6.10 -35.40 -0.84
CA MET A 957 -7.18 -36.01 -1.62
C MET A 957 -8.56 -35.36 -1.41
N GLY A 958 -8.66 -34.34 -0.53
CA GLY A 958 -9.91 -33.65 -0.24
C GLY A 958 -10.81 -34.36 0.79
N ALA A 959 -10.35 -35.46 1.38
CA ALA A 959 -11.07 -36.11 2.47
C ALA A 959 -10.87 -35.31 3.77
N ARG A 960 -11.98 -34.91 4.41
CA ARG A 960 -11.99 -34.12 5.66
C ARG A 960 -12.85 -34.74 6.76
N ALA A 961 -13.67 -35.73 6.43
CA ALA A 961 -14.52 -36.40 7.43
C ALA A 961 -13.62 -37.07 8.49
N PRO A 962 -13.89 -36.90 9.79
CA PRO A 962 -13.06 -37.47 10.86
C PRO A 962 -12.85 -38.98 10.71
N GLU A 963 -13.88 -39.71 10.28
CA GLU A 963 -13.82 -41.15 10.02
C GLU A 963 -12.87 -41.51 8.88
N ALA A 964 -12.86 -40.71 7.80
CA ALA A 964 -12.00 -40.93 6.65
C ALA A 964 -10.53 -40.60 6.98
N VAL A 965 -10.30 -39.54 7.76
CA VAL A 965 -8.96 -39.17 8.25
C VAL A 965 -8.46 -40.19 9.26
N GLY A 966 -9.33 -40.67 10.15
CA GLY A 966 -9.02 -41.75 11.11
C GLY A 966 -8.62 -43.04 10.38
N ARG A 967 -9.41 -43.47 9.38
CA ARG A 967 -9.05 -44.64 8.55
C ARG A 967 -7.75 -44.46 7.79
N ALA A 968 -7.47 -43.26 7.29
CA ALA A 968 -6.21 -42.98 6.61
C ALA A 968 -5.02 -43.01 7.58
N CYS A 969 -5.23 -42.63 8.84
CA CYS A 969 -4.25 -42.78 9.91
C CYS A 969 -4.05 -44.24 10.33
N ASP A 970 -5.06 -45.10 10.23
CA ASP A 970 -4.93 -46.54 10.51
C ASP A 970 -4.24 -47.31 9.37
N LEU A 971 -4.40 -46.83 8.12
CA LEU A 971 -3.81 -47.42 6.91
C LEU A 971 -2.34 -47.04 6.72
N GLY A 972 -1.96 -45.86 7.20
CA GLY A 972 -0.56 -45.44 7.29
C GLY A 972 0.07 -46.10 8.49
#